data_AF-A0A6P6B4H7-F1
#
_entry.id   AF-A0A6P6B4H7-F1
#
_cell.length_a   1.000
_cell.length_b   1.000
_cell.length_c   1.000
_cell.angle_alpha   90.00
_cell.angle_beta   90.00
_cell.angle_gamma   90.00
#
_symmetry.space_group_name_H-M   'P 1'
#
loop_
_entity.id
_entity.type
_entity.pdbx_description
1 polymer ?
#
loop_
_entity_poly.entity_id
_entity_poly.type
_entity_poly.pdbx_seq_one_letter_code
_entity_poly.pdbx_strand_id
1 'polypeptide(L)'
;MPPRKAPQMFSQSSSSTTAAAKALTLDSTQLYLTALNSPHPNLSFSPIPSSFPPSKLIPKTRFLIDSFRYPTISFSAAYFLSHFHSDHYSGLSPSWSKGIIFCSHTTSLLLIQILKIPPHFIFPLALNDPVVVDGCEVILIDANHCPGAVQFLFKVPTKNGSFERYVHTGDCRYCNSMKMNSYLNGFVGCDAIFLDTTYCDPKFVFPSQEESVDYVVSVVDRIGKEFEKERVLFLVATYVVGKEKILVEVARRCKRKICVDGRKMEILRVLGYGDNGVFTEDESESDVHVVGWNVLGETWPYFRPNFARMKEIMVEKGYEKVIGFVPTGWTYEVKRNKFAVRSKDTFEIHLVPYSEHSNYDELREYVKFLKPKKVIPTVGMDIEKLDSKHADKLRKHFAGLVDEMANKKDFLMGFHRGNCESVEKIEVDASAGLNEEKDMERKRNVSEMKTDESNDIDTTLNDSSSVHKPDSHDSTMPSEEERERIIEEFWECLPKWVTRDQILDLISSSGWNIVEAVSNFYEREIELYEQVSAFGTSDSTSLARSPNKSVSLLNSGPFRSSKRESVSIRLSEASKSPSLKLSVQSSISPGKRKKNTENKLNKKLKSNSKLESSGSKQPTITSFFSKLLADDSEGGRTCQKNEECPKGESTLPSNLTKSYLEKIDQFIQIINAKESSRNYVATLLEKTQGDINKALDLYYSNPEVNHGENTENLVLSSKSVQVQSCNNDCSVSKNKPVPEESRCMAESSLQRQPVENVDTTLVSLPPDKYKPIEHACWRCGQPAPYVHLARTFDLVGGQKGKIKATSMLCNMFRSLLALSPEDVLPAVYLCTNKIAADHENIELNLGGSLVTSALEEACGTSRSKIRDMYNDMGDLGDVAQACRQTQTLLAPPPPLLIRDVLSVLRKISLQTGSGSTIRKKNLIVNLMRSCREKEMKFLVRTLVRNLRIGAMMKTILPALAQAVVMTSSPNLYHEATVDSLKEKLQDLSAAVIEAYNVLPNLDLVVPSLMKEGVAFSSSILSMVPGIPIKPMLAKITNGVQEVLKLFQNKAFTCEYKYDGQRAQIHKLADGIVRVFSRNGDETTVRFPDLINIIKESCKPAAQTFILDAEVVAIDRKNGHKLMSFQELSSRGRGSKDSLVTVDKIKVDICVFVFDIMFANGEQWKQMMLV
;
A
#
# COMPACT_ATOMS: atom_id res chain seq x y z
N MET A 1 -45.15 -11.96 46.51
CA MET A 1 -44.24 -10.81 46.70
C MET A 1 -44.23 -9.97 45.42
N PRO A 2 -44.15 -8.63 45.49
CA PRO A 2 -44.35 -7.75 44.33
C PRO A 2 -43.09 -7.58 43.45
N PRO A 3 -43.24 -7.24 42.16
CA PRO A 3 -42.11 -7.02 41.25
C PRO A 3 -41.39 -5.70 41.54
N ARG A 4 -40.06 -5.66 41.29
CA ARG A 4 -39.30 -4.39 41.27
C ARG A 4 -39.54 -3.66 39.94
N LYS A 5 -39.61 -2.34 40.01
CA LYS A 5 -40.02 -1.44 38.92
C LYS A 5 -39.00 -1.40 37.78
N ALA A 6 -39.49 -1.29 36.55
CA ALA A 6 -38.69 -0.79 35.42
C ALA A 6 -38.40 0.72 35.58
N PRO A 7 -37.28 1.24 35.05
CA PRO A 7 -37.06 2.68 34.93
C PRO A 7 -38.08 3.29 33.95
N GLN A 8 -38.59 4.48 34.27
CA GLN A 8 -39.67 5.10 33.50
C GLN A 8 -39.17 5.68 32.18
N MET A 9 -39.93 5.45 31.11
CA MET A 9 -39.84 6.27 29.89
C MET A 9 -40.43 7.65 30.18
N PHE A 10 -39.68 8.72 29.91
CA PHE A 10 -40.20 10.09 29.98
C PHE A 10 -40.82 10.48 28.63
N SER A 11 -42.15 10.50 28.57
CA SER A 11 -42.91 11.12 27.48
C SER A 11 -42.85 12.65 27.60
N GLN A 12 -42.38 13.35 26.56
CA GLN A 12 -42.42 14.81 26.54
C GLN A 12 -43.83 15.31 26.17
N SER A 13 -44.47 16.03 27.08
CA SER A 13 -45.67 16.83 26.82
C SER A 13 -45.29 18.30 26.70
N SER A 14 -45.78 18.99 25.66
CA SER A 14 -45.43 20.39 25.39
C SER A 14 -46.09 21.38 26.36
N SER A 15 -45.29 22.12 27.13
CA SER A 15 -45.71 23.36 27.78
C SER A 15 -44.55 24.37 27.80
N SER A 16 -44.83 25.62 27.43
CA SER A 16 -43.82 26.66 27.25
C SER A 16 -43.63 27.51 28.49
N THR A 17 -42.46 27.47 29.11
CA THR A 17 -41.99 28.52 30.05
C THR A 17 -40.46 28.61 30.02
N THR A 18 -39.93 29.82 29.86
CA THR A 18 -38.49 30.07 29.75
C THR A 18 -37.84 30.16 31.13
N ALA A 19 -37.07 29.13 31.50
CA ALA A 19 -36.07 29.19 32.56
C ALA A 19 -34.72 28.72 31.99
N ALA A 20 -33.63 29.40 32.33
CA ALA A 20 -32.30 29.03 31.86
C ALA A 20 -31.86 27.71 32.53
N ALA A 21 -31.94 26.61 31.78
CA ALA A 21 -31.51 25.30 32.25
C ALA A 21 -29.99 25.32 32.54
N LYS A 22 -29.60 24.80 33.71
CA LYS A 22 -28.19 24.52 33.99
C LYS A 22 -27.75 23.37 33.08
N ALA A 23 -26.68 23.57 32.33
CA ALA A 23 -26.09 22.52 31.48
C ALA A 23 -25.82 21.25 32.31
N LEU A 24 -26.11 20.09 31.72
CA LEU A 24 -25.87 18.81 32.37
C LEU A 24 -24.36 18.61 32.59
N THR A 25 -23.94 18.35 33.82
CA THR A 25 -22.53 18.10 34.17
C THR A 25 -22.31 16.63 34.46
N LEU A 26 -21.33 16.04 33.76
CA LEU A 26 -20.98 14.62 33.80
C LEU A 26 -19.50 14.43 34.15
N ASP A 27 -19.23 13.50 35.06
CA ASP A 27 -17.90 12.98 35.37
C ASP A 27 -17.78 11.58 34.74
N SER A 28 -16.92 11.45 33.72
CA SER A 28 -16.74 10.20 32.98
C SER A 28 -16.17 9.08 33.85
N THR A 29 -15.42 9.42 34.89
CA THR A 29 -14.78 8.47 35.82
C THR A 29 -15.81 7.94 36.82
N GLN A 30 -16.68 8.79 37.38
CA GLN A 30 -17.78 8.36 38.24
C GLN A 30 -18.82 7.54 37.46
N LEU A 31 -19.17 7.94 36.22
CA LEU A 31 -20.04 7.14 35.35
C LEU A 31 -19.43 5.77 35.08
N TYR A 32 -18.13 5.69 34.79
CA TYR A 32 -17.42 4.44 34.54
C TYR A 32 -17.31 3.54 35.79
N LEU A 33 -16.99 4.10 36.96
CA LEU A 33 -16.97 3.37 38.23
C LEU A 33 -18.37 2.81 38.59
N THR A 34 -19.42 3.59 38.33
CA THR A 34 -20.81 3.16 38.49
C THR A 34 -21.14 2.02 37.55
N ALA A 35 -20.77 2.12 36.27
CA ALA A 35 -20.97 1.07 35.26
C ALA A 35 -20.23 -0.24 35.61
N LEU A 36 -19.06 -0.15 36.24
CA LEU A 36 -18.30 -1.31 36.73
C LEU A 36 -18.85 -1.94 38.03
N ASN A 37 -19.79 -1.28 38.73
CA ASN A 37 -20.25 -1.67 40.08
C ASN A 37 -19.09 -1.82 41.10
N SER A 38 -18.02 -1.02 40.96
CA SER A 38 -16.82 -1.13 41.81
C SER A 38 -16.94 -0.30 43.10
N PRO A 39 -16.62 -0.84 44.29
CA PRO A 39 -16.62 -0.09 45.55
C PRO A 39 -15.35 0.76 45.78
N HIS A 40 -14.38 0.74 44.84
CA HIS A 40 -13.11 1.47 44.99
C HIS A 40 -13.14 2.81 44.25
N PRO A 41 -13.06 3.97 44.94
CA PRO A 41 -13.26 5.28 44.30
C PRO A 41 -12.05 5.80 43.49
N ASN A 42 -10.85 5.26 43.72
CA ASN A 42 -9.61 5.82 43.18
C ASN A 42 -9.14 5.07 41.93
N LEU A 43 -9.71 5.42 40.77
CA LEU A 43 -9.21 4.95 39.48
C LEU A 43 -8.08 5.86 38.97
N SER A 44 -6.84 5.37 38.94
CA SER A 44 -5.69 6.16 38.47
C SER A 44 -5.42 5.93 36.98
N PHE A 45 -5.41 7.02 36.20
CA PHE A 45 -5.15 6.97 34.77
C PHE A 45 -3.68 7.26 34.44
N SER A 46 -3.05 6.32 33.74
CA SER A 46 -1.68 6.47 33.22
C SER A 46 -1.56 7.71 32.30
N PRO A 47 -0.34 8.25 32.09
CA PRO A 47 -0.10 9.25 31.05
C PRO A 47 -0.51 8.72 29.67
N ILE A 48 -1.00 9.62 28.80
CA ILE A 48 -1.28 9.26 27.41
C ILE A 48 0.08 9.04 26.69
N PRO A 49 0.29 7.92 25.99
CA PRO A 49 1.54 7.69 25.26
C PRO A 49 1.79 8.76 24.19
N SER A 50 3.02 9.25 24.06
CA SER A 50 3.43 10.19 23.01
C SER A 50 3.32 9.63 21.59
N SER A 51 3.13 8.32 21.46
CA SER A 51 2.83 7.62 20.20
C SER A 51 1.34 7.42 19.92
N PHE A 52 0.44 7.97 20.74
CA PHE A 52 -1.00 7.89 20.47
C PHE A 52 -1.39 8.87 19.34
N PRO A 53 -2.25 8.51 18.38
CA PRO A 53 -2.55 9.37 17.24
C PRO A 53 -3.18 10.70 17.68
N PRO A 54 -2.56 11.87 17.39
CA PRO A 54 -3.10 13.15 17.81
C PRO A 54 -4.46 13.46 17.19
N SER A 55 -4.75 12.94 15.99
CA SER A 55 -6.04 13.07 15.31
C SER A 55 -7.21 12.33 15.99
N LYS A 56 -6.93 11.52 17.04
CA LYS A 56 -7.91 10.74 17.81
C LYS A 56 -8.04 11.22 19.27
N LEU A 57 -7.39 12.33 19.63
CA LEU A 57 -7.35 12.92 20.98
C LEU A 57 -7.67 14.41 20.94
N ILE A 58 -8.66 14.88 21.72
CA ILE A 58 -8.91 16.32 21.86
C ILE A 58 -7.84 16.95 22.77
N PRO A 59 -7.12 18.01 22.33
CA PRO A 59 -5.99 18.54 23.08
C PRO A 59 -6.35 18.98 24.50
N LYS A 60 -5.43 18.77 25.44
CA LYS A 60 -5.56 19.08 26.89
C LYS A 60 -6.69 18.33 27.63
N THR A 61 -7.40 17.42 26.96
CA THR A 61 -8.38 16.51 27.58
C THR A 61 -7.85 15.06 27.64
N ARG A 62 -8.68 14.12 28.09
CA ARG A 62 -8.49 12.67 27.86
C ARG A 62 -9.51 12.09 26.86
N PHE A 63 -10.22 12.92 26.10
CA PHE A 63 -11.30 12.49 25.20
C PHE A 63 -10.76 11.78 23.97
N LEU A 64 -11.12 10.49 23.83
CA LEU A 64 -10.69 9.64 22.73
C LEU A 64 -11.81 9.51 21.70
N ILE A 65 -11.63 10.01 20.48
CA ILE A 65 -12.65 9.98 19.44
C ILE A 65 -12.40 8.79 18.50
N ASP A 66 -13.40 7.95 18.25
CA ASP A 66 -13.37 6.85 17.26
C ASP A 66 -12.13 5.94 17.38
N SER A 67 -11.83 5.48 18.61
CA SER A 67 -10.52 4.92 19.00
C SER A 67 -10.58 3.66 19.89
N PHE A 68 -11.39 2.68 19.50
CA PHE A 68 -11.70 1.50 20.34
C PHE A 68 -10.72 0.32 20.18
N ARG A 69 -9.98 0.25 19.06
CA ARG A 69 -9.00 -0.80 18.74
C ARG A 69 -7.80 -0.89 19.69
N TYR A 70 -7.44 0.20 20.38
CA TYR A 70 -6.15 0.26 21.09
C TYR A 70 -6.09 -0.73 22.28
N PRO A 71 -4.97 -1.47 22.43
CA PRO A 71 -4.75 -2.35 23.57
C PRO A 71 -4.57 -1.54 24.86
N THR A 72 -5.07 -2.07 25.97
CA THR A 72 -5.27 -1.33 27.21
C THR A 72 -3.97 -1.03 27.96
N ILE A 73 -3.62 0.25 28.03
CA ILE A 73 -3.18 0.88 29.27
C ILE A 73 -4.29 1.87 29.65
N SER A 74 -4.69 1.93 30.93
CA SER A 74 -5.84 2.74 31.35
C SER A 74 -5.46 4.23 31.39
N PHE A 75 -5.72 4.97 30.31
CA PHE A 75 -5.46 6.41 30.22
C PHE A 75 -6.70 7.29 29.90
N SER A 76 -7.90 6.70 29.78
CA SER A 76 -9.16 7.46 29.73
C SER A 76 -10.38 6.58 30.07
N ALA A 77 -11.41 7.20 30.64
CA ALA A 77 -12.77 6.65 30.72
C ALA A 77 -13.76 7.32 29.73
N ALA A 78 -13.35 8.38 29.02
CA ALA A 78 -14.20 9.16 28.12
C ALA A 78 -13.88 8.86 26.65
N TYR A 79 -14.73 8.04 26.02
CA TYR A 79 -14.65 7.69 24.62
C TYR A 79 -15.84 8.30 23.87
N PHE A 80 -15.61 8.82 22.67
CA PHE A 80 -16.65 9.40 21.82
C PHE A 80 -16.73 8.62 20.51
N LEU A 81 -17.95 8.27 20.07
CA LEU A 81 -18.19 7.63 18.78
C LEU A 81 -18.99 8.59 17.89
N SER A 82 -18.39 9.04 16.78
CA SER A 82 -19.01 10.00 15.87
C SER A 82 -20.17 9.41 15.08
N HIS A 83 -20.07 8.16 14.62
CA HIS A 83 -21.09 7.49 13.81
C HIS A 83 -20.93 5.95 13.79
N PHE A 84 -21.86 5.24 13.17
CA PHE A 84 -21.95 3.78 13.20
C PHE A 84 -21.32 3.09 11.96
N HIS A 85 -20.09 3.45 11.56
CA HIS A 85 -19.31 2.67 10.58
C HIS A 85 -18.17 1.87 11.23
N SER A 86 -17.84 0.73 10.62
CA SER A 86 -17.06 -0.34 11.24
C SER A 86 -15.59 0.00 11.49
N ASP A 87 -15.02 0.91 10.73
CA ASP A 87 -13.70 1.50 10.91
C ASP A 87 -13.64 2.50 12.07
N HIS A 88 -14.76 3.13 12.43
CA HIS A 88 -14.87 4.05 13.57
C HIS A 88 -15.21 3.32 14.88
N TYR A 89 -16.14 2.36 14.88
CA TYR A 89 -16.46 1.56 16.08
C TYR A 89 -15.59 0.31 16.30
N SER A 90 -14.65 0.01 15.39
CA SER A 90 -13.80 -1.19 15.47
C SER A 90 -13.10 -1.33 16.82
N GLY A 91 -13.28 -2.47 17.48
CA GLY A 91 -12.78 -2.74 18.83
C GLY A 91 -13.84 -2.66 19.92
N LEU A 92 -15.03 -2.13 19.62
CA LEU A 92 -16.24 -2.40 20.40
C LEU A 92 -16.68 -3.86 20.21
N SER A 93 -17.22 -4.45 21.27
CA SER A 93 -17.73 -5.82 21.33
C SER A 93 -18.69 -5.98 22.52
N PRO A 94 -19.53 -7.03 22.59
CA PRO A 94 -20.45 -7.25 23.72
C PRO A 94 -19.77 -7.33 25.10
N SER A 95 -18.46 -7.57 25.14
CA SER A 95 -17.62 -7.55 26.35
C SER A 95 -16.88 -6.22 26.57
N TRP A 96 -17.35 -5.12 25.97
CA TRP A 96 -16.77 -3.78 26.20
C TRP A 96 -16.92 -3.34 27.66
N SER A 97 -15.80 -2.96 28.27
CA SER A 97 -15.72 -2.51 29.66
C SER A 97 -14.57 -1.53 29.92
N LYS A 98 -14.08 -0.81 28.88
CA LYS A 98 -12.89 0.08 29.01
C LYS A 98 -13.21 1.54 29.38
N GLY A 99 -14.49 1.95 29.36
CA GLY A 99 -14.92 3.33 29.57
C GLY A 99 -16.34 3.60 29.05
N ILE A 100 -16.82 4.82 29.24
CA ILE A 100 -18.11 5.31 28.76
C ILE A 100 -17.99 5.77 27.30
N ILE A 101 -18.97 5.38 26.48
CA ILE A 101 -19.11 5.73 25.07
C ILE A 101 -20.17 6.83 24.95
N PHE A 102 -19.73 8.06 24.71
CA PHE A 102 -20.55 9.20 24.38
C PHE A 102 -20.85 9.22 22.87
N CYS A 103 -22.12 9.27 22.49
CA CYS A 103 -22.53 9.27 21.08
C CYS A 103 -23.94 9.87 20.90
N SER A 104 -24.43 10.01 19.67
CA SER A 104 -25.81 10.39 19.42
C SER A 104 -26.81 9.33 19.93
N HIS A 105 -28.07 9.72 20.14
CA HIS A 105 -29.14 8.79 20.52
C HIS A 105 -29.34 7.66 19.48
N THR A 106 -29.34 7.96 18.18
CA THR A 106 -29.47 6.94 17.13
C THR A 106 -28.29 5.97 17.15
N THR A 107 -27.06 6.47 17.36
CA THR A 107 -25.87 5.63 17.49
C THR A 107 -25.91 4.77 18.76
N SER A 108 -26.41 5.27 19.90
CA SER A 108 -26.52 4.46 21.12
C SER A 108 -27.49 3.27 20.95
N LEU A 109 -28.62 3.48 20.26
CA LEU A 109 -29.55 2.42 19.92
C LEU A 109 -28.91 1.37 19.00
N LEU A 110 -28.11 1.78 18.01
CA LEU A 110 -27.37 0.85 17.14
C LEU A 110 -26.29 0.07 17.91
N LEU A 111 -25.57 0.69 18.85
CA LEU A 111 -24.62 -0.02 19.72
C LEU A 111 -25.30 -1.08 20.59
N ILE A 112 -26.41 -0.73 21.24
CA ILE A 112 -27.17 -1.63 22.12
C ILE A 112 -27.86 -2.74 21.31
N GLN A 113 -28.52 -2.40 20.21
CA GLN A 113 -29.37 -3.33 19.49
C GLN A 113 -28.63 -4.13 18.41
N ILE A 114 -27.60 -3.58 17.74
CA ILE A 114 -26.91 -4.30 16.64
C ILE A 114 -25.57 -4.89 17.10
N LEU A 115 -24.76 -4.15 17.87
CA LEU A 115 -23.49 -4.65 18.42
C LEU A 115 -23.62 -5.30 19.81
N LYS A 116 -24.83 -5.29 20.40
CA LYS A 116 -25.16 -5.87 21.72
C LYS A 116 -24.20 -5.39 22.84
N ILE A 117 -23.76 -4.12 22.77
CA ILE A 117 -22.90 -3.47 23.78
C ILE A 117 -23.70 -3.26 25.09
N PRO A 118 -23.12 -3.47 26.28
CA PRO A 118 -23.85 -3.29 27.53
C PRO A 118 -24.31 -1.83 27.74
N PRO A 119 -25.62 -1.55 27.94
CA PRO A 119 -26.14 -0.18 27.99
C PRO A 119 -25.50 0.73 29.04
N HIS A 120 -25.00 0.19 30.15
CA HIS A 120 -24.37 0.96 31.22
C HIS A 120 -23.00 1.58 30.83
N PHE A 121 -22.39 1.14 29.73
CA PHE A 121 -21.19 1.79 29.18
C PHE A 121 -21.49 2.79 28.07
N ILE A 122 -22.75 3.15 27.81
CA ILE A 122 -23.14 4.08 26.75
C ILE A 122 -23.92 5.25 27.32
N PHE A 123 -23.53 6.47 26.95
CA PHE A 123 -24.22 7.70 27.34
C PHE A 123 -24.67 8.47 26.09
N PRO A 124 -25.97 8.44 25.73
CA PRO A 124 -26.47 9.21 24.59
C PRO A 124 -26.48 10.70 24.93
N LEU A 125 -25.95 11.51 24.01
CA LEU A 125 -26.01 12.97 24.03
C LEU A 125 -26.99 13.46 22.96
N ALA A 126 -27.70 14.56 23.26
CA ALA A 126 -28.66 15.17 22.35
C ALA A 126 -27.99 16.09 21.32
N LEU A 127 -28.64 16.28 20.16
CA LEU A 127 -28.17 17.23 19.15
C LEU A 127 -28.50 18.66 19.58
N ASN A 128 -27.55 19.58 19.42
CA ASN A 128 -27.68 21.01 19.74
C ASN A 128 -27.96 21.30 21.23
N ASP A 129 -27.54 20.40 22.13
CA ASP A 129 -27.68 20.51 23.58
C ASP A 129 -26.27 20.54 24.23
N PRO A 130 -25.87 21.63 24.92
CA PRO A 130 -24.55 21.72 25.56
C PRO A 130 -24.48 20.90 26.85
N VAL A 131 -23.59 19.91 26.88
CA VAL A 131 -23.31 19.05 28.04
C VAL A 131 -21.87 19.25 28.49
N VAL A 132 -21.64 19.45 29.79
CA VAL A 132 -20.29 19.55 30.36
C VAL A 132 -19.82 18.15 30.73
N VAL A 133 -18.77 17.65 30.08
CA VAL A 133 -18.10 16.38 30.41
C VAL A 133 -16.72 16.71 30.94
N ASP A 134 -16.33 16.20 32.11
CA ASP A 134 -14.99 16.38 32.72
C ASP A 134 -14.51 17.85 32.73
N GLY A 135 -15.44 18.81 32.91
CA GLY A 135 -15.18 20.25 32.91
C GLY A 135 -15.10 20.93 31.53
N CYS A 136 -15.21 20.17 30.43
CA CYS A 136 -15.24 20.68 29.06
C CYS A 136 -16.67 20.72 28.51
N GLU A 137 -17.06 21.77 27.79
CA GLU A 137 -18.36 21.83 27.12
C GLU A 137 -18.32 21.02 25.82
N VAL A 138 -19.32 20.15 25.62
CA VAL A 138 -19.48 19.30 24.43
C VAL A 138 -20.86 19.57 23.82
N ILE A 139 -20.91 19.80 22.50
CA ILE A 139 -22.17 19.91 21.72
C ILE A 139 -22.07 18.97 20.52
N LEU A 140 -23.15 18.24 20.23
CA LEU A 140 -23.27 17.41 19.03
C LEU A 140 -24.06 18.16 17.95
N ILE A 141 -23.49 18.25 16.74
CA ILE A 141 -24.15 18.76 15.54
C ILE A 141 -24.27 17.61 14.53
N ASP A 142 -25.34 17.59 13.73
CA ASP A 142 -25.49 16.60 12.66
C ASP A 142 -24.34 16.72 11.62
N ALA A 143 -23.79 15.58 11.19
CA ALA A 143 -22.70 15.50 10.21
C ALA A 143 -23.16 15.34 8.75
N ASN A 144 -24.47 15.15 8.51
CA ASN A 144 -25.09 14.91 7.20
C ASN A 144 -24.48 13.72 6.42
N HIS A 145 -23.78 12.84 7.14
CA HIS A 145 -23.09 11.67 6.60
C HIS A 145 -24.00 10.44 6.57
N CYS A 146 -24.36 9.90 7.73
CA CYS A 146 -25.33 8.82 7.85
C CYS A 146 -26.28 9.08 9.04
N PRO A 147 -27.42 8.38 9.14
CA PRO A 147 -28.31 8.48 10.30
C PRO A 147 -27.55 8.29 11.63
N GLY A 148 -27.63 9.30 12.51
CA GLY A 148 -26.93 9.34 13.80
C GLY A 148 -25.49 9.86 13.78
N ALA A 149 -24.92 10.19 12.61
CA ALA A 149 -23.57 10.71 12.51
C ALA A 149 -23.46 12.16 13.03
N VAL A 150 -22.47 12.43 13.87
CA VAL A 150 -22.30 13.73 14.55
C VAL A 150 -20.90 14.29 14.49
N GLN A 151 -20.86 15.61 14.34
CA GLN A 151 -19.70 16.45 14.57
C GLN A 151 -19.70 16.86 16.05
N PHE A 152 -18.56 16.75 16.72
CA PHE A 152 -18.40 17.18 18.10
C PHE A 152 -17.78 18.58 18.15
N LEU A 153 -18.39 19.50 18.89
CA LEU A 153 -17.84 20.81 19.21
C LEU A 153 -17.40 20.80 20.68
N PHE A 154 -16.13 21.07 20.93
CA PHE A 154 -15.53 21.05 22.27
C PHE A 154 -15.04 22.44 22.69
N LYS A 155 -15.50 22.98 23.83
CA LYS A 155 -14.84 24.10 24.51
C LYS A 155 -14.04 23.56 25.70
N VAL A 156 -12.73 23.67 25.61
CA VAL A 156 -11.79 23.19 26.64
C VAL A 156 -11.31 24.39 27.47
N PRO A 157 -11.52 24.43 28.79
CA PRO A 157 -11.09 25.54 29.63
C PRO A 157 -9.56 25.60 29.72
N THR A 158 -8.99 26.81 29.68
CA THR A 158 -7.56 27.04 29.86
C THR A 158 -7.26 27.59 31.26
N LYS A 159 -5.99 27.52 31.67
CA LYS A 159 -5.50 28.10 32.94
C LYS A 159 -5.73 29.62 33.07
N ASN A 160 -6.02 30.30 31.96
CA ASN A 160 -6.13 31.75 31.88
C ASN A 160 -7.61 32.23 31.89
N GLY A 161 -8.57 31.34 32.15
CA GLY A 161 -10.00 31.66 32.18
C GLY A 161 -10.67 31.77 30.80
N SER A 162 -9.91 31.72 29.70
CA SER A 162 -10.44 31.58 28.34
C SER A 162 -10.62 30.11 27.94
N PHE A 163 -11.34 29.87 26.85
CA PHE A 163 -11.57 28.54 26.28
C PHE A 163 -10.86 28.37 24.93
N GLU A 164 -10.29 27.20 24.69
CA GLU A 164 -9.92 26.74 23.35
C GLU A 164 -11.10 25.99 22.72
N ARG A 165 -11.29 26.17 21.42
CA ARG A 165 -12.44 25.65 20.67
C ARG A 165 -11.97 24.65 19.62
N TYR A 166 -12.44 23.41 19.71
CA TYR A 166 -12.13 22.36 18.74
C TYR A 166 -13.39 21.84 18.06
N VAL A 167 -13.31 21.65 16.74
CA VAL A 167 -14.37 21.00 15.94
C VAL A 167 -13.83 19.66 15.47
N HIS A 168 -14.51 18.56 15.77
CA HIS A 168 -14.18 17.24 15.24
C HIS A 168 -15.33 16.74 14.37
N THR A 169 -15.13 16.69 13.04
CA THR A 169 -16.21 16.42 12.09
C THR A 169 -16.73 14.98 12.14
N GLY A 170 -15.91 14.03 12.63
CA GLY A 170 -16.09 12.64 12.24
C GLY A 170 -15.97 12.53 10.73
N ASP A 171 -16.79 11.69 10.12
CA ASP A 171 -17.02 11.69 8.67
C ASP A 171 -18.25 12.56 8.37
N CYS A 172 -18.14 13.44 7.37
CA CYS A 172 -19.05 14.59 7.26
C CYS A 172 -19.28 15.05 5.82
N ARG A 173 -20.56 15.29 5.46
CA ARG A 173 -20.97 15.97 4.23
C ARG A 173 -21.38 17.41 4.54
N TYR A 174 -20.43 18.34 4.45
CA TYR A 174 -20.72 19.76 4.57
C TYR A 174 -21.82 20.19 3.59
N CYS A 175 -22.75 20.99 4.10
CA CYS A 175 -23.80 21.64 3.30
C CYS A 175 -24.07 23.05 3.83
N ASN A 176 -24.48 23.98 2.96
CA ASN A 176 -24.58 25.40 3.31
C ASN A 176 -25.60 25.70 4.43
N SER A 177 -26.57 24.82 4.71
CA SER A 177 -27.50 24.95 5.84
C SER A 177 -26.80 24.83 7.20
N MET A 178 -25.63 24.18 7.29
CA MET A 178 -24.82 24.14 8.52
C MET A 178 -24.40 25.54 9.00
N LYS A 179 -24.26 26.51 8.07
CA LYS A 179 -23.98 27.93 8.40
C LYS A 179 -25.11 28.60 9.19
N MET A 180 -26.31 28.02 9.24
CA MET A 180 -27.45 28.52 10.04
C MET A 180 -27.46 27.97 11.47
N ASN A 181 -26.56 27.05 11.82
CA ASN A 181 -26.48 26.50 13.17
C ASN A 181 -25.78 27.49 14.12
N SER A 182 -26.51 27.97 15.14
CA SER A 182 -26.00 28.97 16.10
C SER A 182 -24.79 28.49 16.89
N TYR A 183 -24.76 27.22 17.31
CA TYR A 183 -23.64 26.64 18.04
C TYR A 183 -22.39 26.52 17.16
N LEU A 184 -22.53 26.06 15.92
CA LEU A 184 -21.41 25.94 14.97
C LEU A 184 -20.84 27.32 14.58
N ASN A 185 -21.69 28.35 14.45
CA ASN A 185 -21.24 29.74 14.30
C ASN A 185 -20.40 30.21 15.51
N GLY A 186 -20.70 29.72 16.72
CA GLY A 186 -19.88 29.92 17.92
C GLY A 186 -18.47 29.32 17.86
N PHE A 187 -18.14 28.56 16.81
CA PHE A 187 -16.82 27.96 16.56
C PHE A 187 -16.07 28.57 15.36
N VAL A 188 -16.56 29.69 14.78
CA VAL A 188 -15.76 30.48 13.83
C VAL A 188 -14.53 31.06 14.54
N GLY A 189 -13.35 30.90 13.94
CA GLY A 189 -12.05 31.16 14.55
C GLY A 189 -11.60 30.09 15.57
N CYS A 190 -12.04 28.84 15.42
CA CYS A 190 -11.64 27.73 16.28
C CYS A 190 -10.13 27.43 16.21
N ASP A 191 -9.59 26.86 17.29
CA ASP A 191 -8.16 26.62 17.46
C ASP A 191 -7.67 25.44 16.61
N ALA A 192 -8.50 24.40 16.45
CA ALA A 192 -8.30 23.40 15.41
C ALA A 192 -9.62 22.77 14.93
N ILE A 193 -9.65 22.40 13.64
CA ILE A 193 -10.61 21.45 13.10
C ILE A 193 -9.93 20.10 12.80
N PHE A 194 -10.52 19.03 13.31
CA PHE A 194 -10.22 17.65 12.93
C PHE A 194 -11.19 17.28 11.80
N LEU A 195 -10.66 17.18 10.58
CA LEU A 195 -11.43 17.28 9.33
C LEU A 195 -11.39 15.99 8.51
N ASP A 196 -12.58 15.46 8.19
CA ASP A 196 -12.80 14.45 7.14
C ASP A 196 -12.05 14.86 5.87
N THR A 197 -11.07 14.06 5.50
CA THR A 197 -10.14 14.36 4.41
C THR A 197 -10.22 13.32 3.28
N THR A 198 -11.25 12.48 3.31
CA THR A 198 -11.48 11.32 2.40
C THR A 198 -11.39 11.68 0.92
N TYR A 199 -11.96 12.83 0.51
CA TYR A 199 -11.94 13.32 -0.87
C TYR A 199 -11.16 14.64 -1.01
N CYS A 200 -10.12 14.86 -0.19
CA CYS A 200 -9.25 16.04 -0.26
C CYS A 200 -8.24 15.97 -1.43
N ASP A 201 -8.76 15.92 -2.66
CA ASP A 201 -8.00 15.95 -3.92
C ASP A 201 -8.86 16.65 -5.00
N PRO A 202 -8.32 17.65 -5.75
CA PRO A 202 -9.07 18.39 -6.77
C PRO A 202 -9.78 17.55 -7.86
N LYS A 203 -9.42 16.28 -8.05
CA LYS A 203 -10.16 15.38 -8.96
C LYS A 203 -11.55 15.00 -8.45
N PHE A 204 -11.82 15.14 -7.15
CA PHE A 204 -13.07 14.72 -6.52
C PHE A 204 -14.05 15.89 -6.38
N VAL A 205 -14.47 16.43 -7.54
CA VAL A 205 -15.55 17.42 -7.65
C VAL A 205 -16.74 16.74 -8.33
N PHE A 206 -17.51 16.01 -7.52
CA PHE A 206 -18.63 15.18 -7.96
C PHE A 206 -19.99 15.77 -7.53
N PRO A 207 -21.11 15.37 -8.18
CA PRO A 207 -22.46 15.91 -7.96
C PRO A 207 -22.95 15.99 -6.51
N SER A 208 -24.01 16.76 -6.31
CA SER A 208 -24.73 16.77 -5.03
C SER A 208 -25.40 15.42 -4.75
N GLN A 209 -25.71 15.17 -3.48
CA GLN A 209 -26.53 14.03 -3.07
C GLN A 209 -27.89 14.04 -3.78
N GLU A 210 -28.49 15.22 -4.00
CA GLU A 210 -29.79 15.37 -4.66
C GLU A 210 -29.72 15.06 -6.17
N GLU A 211 -28.75 15.62 -6.90
CA GLU A 211 -28.57 15.33 -8.34
C GLU A 211 -28.35 13.82 -8.58
N SER A 212 -27.67 13.16 -7.63
CA SER A 212 -27.45 11.71 -7.67
C SER A 212 -28.71 10.90 -7.33
N VAL A 213 -29.58 11.38 -6.43
CA VAL A 213 -30.88 10.77 -6.12
C VAL A 213 -31.85 10.95 -7.29
N ASP A 214 -31.95 12.15 -7.86
CA ASP A 214 -32.74 12.44 -9.06
C ASP A 214 -32.34 11.53 -10.23
N TYR A 215 -31.04 11.29 -10.41
CA TYR A 215 -30.55 10.36 -11.42
C TYR A 215 -31.04 8.92 -11.18
N VAL A 216 -30.90 8.37 -9.96
CA VAL A 216 -31.39 7.01 -9.66
C VAL A 216 -32.91 6.92 -9.87
N VAL A 217 -33.68 7.86 -9.31
CA VAL A 217 -35.14 7.91 -9.44
C VAL A 217 -35.58 7.98 -10.89
N SER A 218 -34.97 8.86 -11.70
CA SER A 218 -35.32 9.01 -13.13
C SER A 218 -34.94 7.77 -13.96
N VAL A 219 -33.90 7.03 -13.60
CA VAL A 219 -33.57 5.75 -14.25
C VAL A 219 -34.58 4.66 -13.87
N VAL A 220 -34.95 4.52 -12.60
CA VAL A 220 -35.97 3.55 -12.15
C VAL A 220 -37.33 3.85 -12.79
N ASP A 221 -37.78 5.10 -12.75
CA ASP A 221 -39.04 5.54 -13.33
C ASP A 221 -39.08 5.39 -14.87
N ARG A 222 -37.99 5.75 -15.57
CA ARG A 222 -37.90 5.54 -17.03
C ARG A 222 -37.95 4.07 -17.39
N ILE A 223 -37.07 3.24 -16.82
CA ILE A 223 -36.95 1.83 -17.21
C ILE A 223 -38.21 1.06 -16.81
N GLY A 224 -38.82 1.36 -15.66
CA GLY A 224 -40.08 0.77 -15.23
C GLY A 224 -41.28 1.09 -16.14
N LYS A 225 -41.21 2.15 -16.96
CA LYS A 225 -42.21 2.49 -17.99
C LYS A 225 -41.85 1.97 -19.37
N GLU A 226 -40.57 2.07 -19.74
CA GLU A 226 -40.04 1.60 -21.03
C GLU A 226 -40.17 0.08 -21.19
N PHE A 227 -40.07 -0.66 -20.08
CA PHE A 227 -40.13 -2.11 -20.01
C PHE A 227 -41.32 -2.61 -19.16
N GLU A 228 -42.45 -1.88 -19.13
CA GLU A 228 -43.66 -2.20 -18.33
C GLU A 228 -44.23 -3.63 -18.56
N LYS A 229 -43.90 -4.26 -19.70
CA LYS A 229 -44.31 -5.62 -20.07
C LYS A 229 -43.29 -6.71 -19.75
N GLU A 230 -42.09 -6.35 -19.31
CA GLU A 230 -41.00 -7.26 -18.96
C GLU A 230 -40.76 -7.24 -17.45
N ARG A 231 -40.33 -8.37 -16.87
CA ARG A 231 -39.93 -8.41 -15.46
C ARG A 231 -38.54 -7.79 -15.30
N VAL A 232 -38.50 -6.50 -14.93
CA VAL A 232 -37.26 -5.79 -14.57
C VAL A 232 -36.98 -5.89 -13.07
N LEU A 233 -35.74 -6.20 -12.69
CA LEU A 233 -35.25 -6.15 -11.30
C LEU A 233 -34.26 -5.00 -11.14
N PHE A 234 -34.47 -4.16 -10.13
CA PHE A 234 -33.54 -3.09 -9.74
C PHE A 234 -32.76 -3.53 -8.50
N LEU A 235 -31.43 -3.42 -8.55
CA LEU A 235 -30.51 -3.80 -7.47
C LEU A 235 -29.76 -2.57 -6.97
N VAL A 236 -29.93 -2.18 -5.71
CA VAL A 236 -29.25 -1.01 -5.12
C VAL A 236 -28.17 -1.46 -4.14
N ALA A 237 -26.90 -1.17 -4.44
CA ALA A 237 -25.79 -1.53 -3.56
C ALA A 237 -25.66 -0.56 -2.37
N THR A 238 -25.75 -1.07 -1.13
CA THR A 238 -25.63 -0.24 0.08
C THR A 238 -24.59 -0.81 1.06
N TYR A 239 -24.39 -0.11 2.18
CA TYR A 239 -23.62 -0.60 3.33
C TYR A 239 -24.56 -0.97 4.49
N VAL A 240 -23.97 -1.29 5.65
CA VAL A 240 -24.67 -1.59 6.91
C VAL A 240 -25.60 -0.43 7.33
N VAL A 241 -25.06 0.79 7.38
CA VAL A 241 -25.80 2.06 7.50
C VAL A 241 -25.24 3.01 6.45
N GLY A 242 -26.09 3.81 5.82
CA GLY A 242 -25.74 4.68 4.69
C GLY A 242 -26.51 4.30 3.42
N LYS A 243 -26.73 5.31 2.57
CA LYS A 243 -27.56 5.32 1.35
C LYS A 243 -29.08 5.23 1.56
N GLU A 244 -29.59 5.24 2.79
CA GLU A 244 -31.04 5.14 3.05
C GLU A 244 -31.85 6.25 2.35
N LYS A 245 -31.29 7.46 2.19
CA LYS A 245 -31.93 8.54 1.41
C LYS A 245 -32.28 8.13 -0.03
N ILE A 246 -31.41 7.36 -0.69
CA ILE A 246 -31.68 6.86 -2.05
C ILE A 246 -32.87 5.89 -2.02
N LEU A 247 -32.88 4.96 -1.06
CA LEU A 247 -33.92 3.94 -0.93
C LEU A 247 -35.29 4.57 -0.66
N VAL A 248 -35.36 5.50 0.30
CA VAL A 248 -36.58 6.22 0.67
C VAL A 248 -37.10 7.08 -0.49
N GLU A 249 -36.22 7.79 -1.21
CA GLU A 249 -36.65 8.62 -2.34
C GLU A 249 -37.07 7.81 -3.57
N VAL A 250 -36.39 6.69 -3.86
CA VAL A 250 -36.85 5.72 -4.88
C VAL A 250 -38.23 5.19 -4.52
N ALA A 251 -38.46 4.78 -3.27
CA ALA A 251 -39.76 4.29 -2.84
C ALA A 251 -40.86 5.36 -2.95
N ARG A 252 -40.61 6.55 -2.40
CA ARG A 252 -41.56 7.66 -2.36
C ARG A 252 -41.92 8.19 -3.75
N ARG A 253 -40.94 8.29 -4.65
CA ARG A 253 -41.12 8.89 -5.99
C ARG A 253 -41.53 7.88 -7.06
N CYS A 254 -41.00 6.65 -7.00
CA CYS A 254 -41.36 5.58 -7.95
C CYS A 254 -42.56 4.73 -7.48
N LYS A 255 -43.06 4.94 -6.25
CA LYS A 255 -44.17 4.21 -5.62
C LYS A 255 -43.93 2.69 -5.54
N ARG A 256 -42.72 2.29 -5.17
CA ARG A 256 -42.27 0.89 -5.07
C ARG A 256 -41.81 0.59 -3.63
N LYS A 257 -42.16 -0.58 -3.09
CA LYS A 257 -41.52 -1.10 -1.87
C LYS A 257 -40.05 -1.38 -2.13
N ILE A 258 -39.21 -1.38 -1.10
CA ILE A 258 -37.80 -1.77 -1.16
C ILE A 258 -37.61 -3.09 -0.41
N CYS A 259 -37.17 -4.14 -1.11
CA CYS A 259 -36.80 -5.41 -0.47
C CYS A 259 -35.42 -5.30 0.19
N VAL A 260 -35.30 -5.80 1.42
CA VAL A 260 -34.07 -5.82 2.22
C VAL A 260 -33.94 -7.17 2.94
N ASP A 261 -32.71 -7.60 3.24
CA ASP A 261 -32.49 -8.73 4.13
C ASP A 261 -32.88 -8.38 5.59
N GLY A 262 -33.22 -9.39 6.39
CA GLY A 262 -33.70 -9.19 7.76
C GLY A 262 -32.70 -8.52 8.71
N ARG A 263 -31.39 -8.57 8.44
CA ARG A 263 -30.36 -7.84 9.21
C ARG A 263 -30.37 -6.35 8.84
N LYS A 264 -30.51 -6.02 7.56
CA LYS A 264 -30.73 -4.64 7.11
C LYS A 264 -32.08 -4.13 7.62
N MET A 265 -33.10 -4.98 7.74
CA MET A 265 -34.37 -4.62 8.37
C MET A 265 -34.24 -4.36 9.88
N GLU A 266 -33.51 -5.18 10.67
CA GLU A 266 -33.23 -4.90 12.10
C GLU A 266 -32.62 -3.49 12.26
N ILE A 267 -31.65 -3.15 11.42
CA ILE A 267 -31.03 -1.81 11.37
C ILE A 267 -32.06 -0.73 10.97
N LEU A 268 -32.87 -0.95 9.94
CA LEU A 268 -33.87 0.03 9.49
C LEU A 268 -34.98 0.25 10.53
N ARG A 269 -35.35 -0.76 11.33
CA ARG A 269 -36.24 -0.59 12.50
C ARG A 269 -35.59 0.31 13.55
N VAL A 270 -34.32 0.09 13.90
CA VAL A 270 -33.56 0.97 14.83
C VAL A 270 -33.43 2.41 14.32
N LEU A 271 -33.33 2.61 13.01
CA LEU A 271 -33.28 3.93 12.36
C LEU A 271 -34.64 4.62 12.20
N GLY A 272 -35.75 4.02 12.65
CA GLY A 272 -37.10 4.58 12.49
C GLY A 272 -37.68 4.48 11.07
N TYR A 273 -37.11 3.62 10.23
CA TYR A 273 -37.55 3.38 8.84
C TYR A 273 -38.42 2.13 8.67
N GLY A 274 -38.24 1.11 9.52
CA GLY A 274 -38.84 -0.23 9.34
C GLY A 274 -40.37 -0.25 9.30
N ASP A 275 -41.04 0.55 10.14
CA ASP A 275 -42.50 0.48 10.30
C ASP A 275 -43.27 1.41 9.33
N ASN A 276 -42.56 2.15 8.48
CA ASN A 276 -43.16 3.13 7.56
C ASN A 276 -43.78 2.51 6.29
N GLY A 277 -43.87 1.18 6.19
CA GLY A 277 -44.41 0.44 5.03
C GLY A 277 -43.57 0.51 3.74
N VAL A 278 -42.46 1.27 3.75
CA VAL A 278 -41.54 1.49 2.63
C VAL A 278 -40.68 0.25 2.34
N PHE A 279 -40.26 -0.44 3.39
CA PHE A 279 -39.36 -1.59 3.31
C PHE A 279 -40.11 -2.90 3.52
N THR A 280 -39.60 -3.99 2.96
CA THR A 280 -40.16 -5.33 3.15
C THR A 280 -39.04 -6.39 3.18
N GLU A 281 -39.29 -7.48 3.91
CA GLU A 281 -38.45 -8.68 3.91
C GLU A 281 -38.96 -9.73 2.90
N ASP A 282 -40.13 -9.51 2.28
CA ASP A 282 -40.70 -10.35 1.23
C ASP A 282 -40.19 -9.93 -0.16
N GLU A 283 -39.46 -10.83 -0.82
CA GLU A 283 -38.87 -10.59 -2.14
C GLU A 283 -39.91 -10.50 -3.28
N SER A 284 -41.15 -10.93 -3.04
CA SER A 284 -42.25 -10.91 -4.02
C SER A 284 -43.04 -9.59 -4.03
N GLU A 285 -42.99 -8.83 -2.92
CA GLU A 285 -43.66 -7.53 -2.78
C GLU A 285 -42.93 -6.37 -3.48
N SER A 286 -41.72 -6.59 -4.01
CA SER A 286 -40.85 -5.56 -4.55
C SER A 286 -39.96 -6.09 -5.67
N ASP A 287 -39.72 -5.25 -6.68
CA ASP A 287 -38.70 -5.44 -7.70
C ASP A 287 -37.49 -4.48 -7.54
N VAL A 288 -37.35 -3.88 -6.35
CA VAL A 288 -36.21 -3.02 -5.97
C VAL A 288 -35.52 -3.62 -4.74
N HIS A 289 -34.49 -4.44 -4.97
CA HIS A 289 -33.82 -5.22 -3.92
C HIS A 289 -32.50 -4.55 -3.51
N VAL A 290 -32.26 -4.42 -2.21
CA VAL A 290 -30.98 -3.95 -1.65
C VAL A 290 -29.96 -5.09 -1.65
N VAL A 291 -28.73 -4.82 -2.06
CA VAL A 291 -27.67 -5.83 -2.17
C VAL A 291 -26.34 -5.37 -1.59
N GLY A 292 -25.50 -6.34 -1.21
CA GLY A 292 -24.08 -6.11 -0.96
C GLY A 292 -23.36 -5.71 -2.25
N TRP A 293 -22.37 -4.81 -2.14
CA TRP A 293 -21.59 -4.29 -3.26
C TRP A 293 -21.02 -5.35 -4.21
N ASN A 294 -20.51 -6.45 -3.65
CA ASN A 294 -19.95 -7.60 -4.35
C ASN A 294 -20.92 -8.30 -5.33
N VAL A 295 -22.23 -8.08 -5.17
CA VAL A 295 -23.27 -8.57 -6.09
C VAL A 295 -23.22 -7.82 -7.43
N LEU A 296 -22.88 -6.53 -7.43
CA LEU A 296 -22.79 -5.71 -8.64
C LEU A 296 -21.36 -5.58 -9.19
N GLY A 297 -20.32 -5.64 -8.35
CA GLY A 297 -18.94 -5.60 -8.83
C GLY A 297 -17.87 -5.31 -7.78
N GLU A 298 -16.65 -5.14 -8.27
CA GLU A 298 -15.46 -4.77 -7.48
C GLU A 298 -14.83 -3.49 -8.05
N THR A 299 -14.34 -2.58 -7.21
CA THR A 299 -13.81 -1.27 -7.63
C THR A 299 -12.32 -1.23 -7.97
N TRP A 300 -11.53 -2.27 -7.70
CA TRP A 300 -10.06 -2.19 -7.78
C TRP A 300 -9.46 -2.90 -9.01
N PRO A 301 -8.62 -2.22 -9.84
CA PRO A 301 -8.26 -0.80 -9.82
C PRO A 301 -9.24 0.11 -10.58
N TYR A 302 -10.26 -0.47 -11.20
CA TYR A 302 -11.39 0.17 -11.87
C TYR A 302 -12.63 -0.69 -11.63
N PHE A 303 -13.83 -0.11 -11.71
CA PHE A 303 -15.07 -0.87 -11.51
C PHE A 303 -15.22 -2.01 -12.53
N ARG A 304 -15.35 -3.23 -12.03
CA ARG A 304 -15.51 -4.49 -12.75
C ARG A 304 -16.92 -5.05 -12.47
N PRO A 305 -17.86 -4.97 -13.44
CA PRO A 305 -19.21 -5.52 -13.32
C PRO A 305 -19.24 -7.03 -13.03
N ASN A 306 -20.06 -7.44 -12.06
CA ASN A 306 -20.36 -8.84 -11.76
C ASN A 306 -21.63 -9.32 -12.49
N PHE A 307 -21.62 -9.21 -13.82
CA PHE A 307 -22.74 -9.67 -14.67
C PHE A 307 -23.03 -11.18 -14.51
N ALA A 308 -22.10 -11.98 -13.97
CA ALA A 308 -22.33 -13.38 -13.64
C ALA A 308 -23.33 -13.51 -12.47
N ARG A 309 -23.04 -12.89 -11.31
CA ARG A 309 -23.96 -12.93 -10.16
C ARG A 309 -25.30 -12.25 -10.47
N MET A 310 -25.30 -11.15 -11.25
CA MET A 310 -26.56 -10.55 -11.71
C MET A 310 -27.38 -11.52 -12.57
N LYS A 311 -26.75 -12.32 -13.45
CA LYS A 311 -27.45 -13.32 -14.25
C LYS A 311 -27.99 -14.49 -13.41
N GLU A 312 -27.24 -14.93 -12.41
CA GLU A 312 -27.73 -15.93 -11.45
C GLU A 312 -29.00 -15.43 -10.76
N ILE A 313 -28.96 -14.24 -10.15
CA ILE A 313 -30.11 -13.60 -9.47
C ILE A 313 -31.30 -13.42 -10.43
N MET A 314 -31.04 -13.03 -11.68
CA MET A 314 -32.06 -12.86 -12.71
C MET A 314 -32.83 -14.17 -12.97
N VAL A 315 -32.11 -15.28 -13.12
CA VAL A 315 -32.70 -16.61 -13.37
C VAL A 315 -33.35 -17.17 -12.10
N GLU A 316 -32.67 -17.05 -10.95
CA GLU A 316 -33.08 -17.47 -9.61
C GLU A 316 -34.45 -16.87 -9.22
N LYS A 317 -34.69 -15.60 -9.54
CA LYS A 317 -35.93 -14.87 -9.21
C LYS A 317 -36.91 -14.72 -10.41
N GLY A 318 -36.56 -15.27 -11.57
CA GLY A 318 -37.39 -15.28 -12.78
C GLY A 318 -37.63 -13.92 -13.45
N TYR A 319 -36.64 -13.02 -13.40
CA TYR A 319 -36.68 -11.72 -14.10
C TYR A 319 -36.04 -11.83 -15.50
N GLU A 320 -36.28 -10.83 -16.35
CA GLU A 320 -35.84 -10.78 -17.75
C GLU A 320 -34.73 -9.75 -17.98
N LYS A 321 -34.72 -8.67 -17.18
CA LYS A 321 -33.76 -7.56 -17.24
C LYS A 321 -33.35 -7.13 -15.83
N VAL A 322 -32.08 -6.76 -15.62
CA VAL A 322 -31.57 -6.34 -14.29
C VAL A 322 -30.75 -5.05 -14.36
N ILE A 323 -31.09 -4.09 -13.49
CA ILE A 323 -30.48 -2.77 -13.39
C ILE A 323 -29.79 -2.63 -12.04
N GLY A 324 -28.45 -2.56 -12.03
CA GLY A 324 -27.66 -2.30 -10.83
C GLY A 324 -27.39 -0.80 -10.62
N PHE A 325 -27.43 -0.33 -9.37
CA PHE A 325 -26.95 0.99 -8.97
C PHE A 325 -25.82 0.86 -7.95
N VAL A 326 -24.70 1.51 -8.23
CA VAL A 326 -23.54 1.59 -7.33
C VAL A 326 -23.34 3.05 -6.89
N PRO A 327 -23.95 3.47 -5.76
CA PRO A 327 -23.87 4.83 -5.24
C PRO A 327 -22.55 5.08 -4.49
N THR A 328 -21.54 5.64 -5.18
CA THR A 328 -20.23 5.92 -4.59
C THR A 328 -19.43 7.02 -5.27
N GLY A 329 -18.82 7.92 -4.47
CA GLY A 329 -17.82 8.87 -4.95
C GLY A 329 -16.54 8.21 -5.49
N TRP A 330 -16.21 6.99 -5.03
CA TRP A 330 -14.99 6.27 -5.41
C TRP A 330 -14.87 5.95 -6.90
N THR A 331 -15.98 5.87 -7.64
CA THR A 331 -15.98 5.59 -9.10
C THR A 331 -15.91 6.84 -9.97
N TYR A 332 -15.77 8.03 -9.37
CA TYR A 332 -15.72 9.29 -10.12
C TYR A 332 -14.32 9.59 -10.68
N GLU A 333 -14.00 9.03 -11.84
CA GLU A 333 -12.93 9.54 -12.70
C GLU A 333 -13.43 10.70 -13.57
N VAL A 334 -12.72 11.83 -13.59
CA VAL A 334 -13.09 13.04 -14.35
C VAL A 334 -12.91 12.84 -15.87
N LYS A 335 -13.82 12.10 -16.51
CA LYS A 335 -13.81 11.82 -17.96
C LYS A 335 -15.21 11.85 -18.58
N ARG A 336 -15.62 13.06 -19.01
CA ARG A 336 -16.74 13.40 -19.93
C ARG A 336 -18.18 13.06 -19.52
N ASN A 337 -18.48 12.00 -18.76
CA ASN A 337 -19.85 11.63 -18.41
C ASN A 337 -20.09 11.74 -16.90
N LYS A 338 -21.10 12.51 -16.45
CA LYS A 338 -21.44 12.65 -15.01
C LYS A 338 -21.82 11.33 -14.35
N PHE A 339 -22.56 10.48 -15.07
CA PHE A 339 -23.02 9.17 -14.62
C PHE A 339 -22.56 8.12 -15.64
N ALA A 340 -21.77 7.14 -15.20
CA ALA A 340 -21.17 6.15 -16.09
C ALA A 340 -21.96 4.83 -16.03
N VAL A 341 -22.41 4.34 -17.18
CA VAL A 341 -23.15 3.07 -17.26
C VAL A 341 -22.23 1.97 -17.82
N ARG A 342 -22.42 0.75 -17.32
CA ARG A 342 -21.80 -0.49 -17.80
C ARG A 342 -22.91 -1.43 -18.23
N SER A 343 -23.14 -1.56 -19.53
CA SER A 343 -24.22 -2.40 -20.09
C SER A 343 -23.64 -3.64 -20.77
N LYS A 344 -24.36 -4.76 -20.65
CA LYS A 344 -24.10 -6.01 -21.37
C LYS A 344 -25.41 -6.80 -21.45
N ASP A 345 -25.83 -7.19 -22.65
CA ASP A 345 -27.03 -8.00 -22.88
C ASP A 345 -28.26 -7.39 -22.15
N THR A 346 -28.94 -8.11 -21.25
CA THR A 346 -30.07 -7.61 -20.44
C THR A 346 -29.65 -7.01 -19.08
N PHE A 347 -28.37 -6.65 -18.92
CA PHE A 347 -27.80 -6.09 -17.69
C PHE A 347 -27.28 -4.67 -17.90
N GLU A 348 -27.64 -3.75 -17.00
CA GLU A 348 -27.09 -2.39 -16.94
C GLU A 348 -26.63 -2.10 -15.51
N ILE A 349 -25.43 -1.53 -15.33
CA ILE A 349 -24.96 -1.05 -14.02
C ILE A 349 -24.63 0.43 -14.10
N HIS A 350 -25.33 1.23 -13.31
CA HIS A 350 -25.16 2.66 -13.17
C HIS A 350 -24.17 2.96 -12.04
N LEU A 351 -23.04 3.56 -12.39
CA LEU A 351 -22.07 4.11 -11.43
C LEU A 351 -22.52 5.54 -11.10
N VAL A 352 -23.08 5.69 -9.91
CA VAL A 352 -23.72 6.92 -9.44
C VAL A 352 -22.77 7.58 -8.44
N PRO A 353 -22.23 8.78 -8.71
CA PRO A 353 -21.22 9.43 -7.86
C PRO A 353 -21.79 10.07 -6.58
N TYR A 354 -22.63 9.32 -5.86
CA TYR A 354 -23.21 9.71 -4.57
C TYR A 354 -22.22 9.46 -3.44
N SER A 355 -21.92 10.49 -2.63
CA SER A 355 -21.11 10.36 -1.42
C SER A 355 -21.81 10.94 -0.20
N GLU A 356 -21.38 10.46 0.96
CA GLU A 356 -21.79 10.91 2.29
C GLU A 356 -20.63 11.64 3.00
N HIS A 357 -19.53 11.85 2.29
CA HIS A 357 -18.43 12.72 2.68
C HIS A 357 -18.40 13.94 1.76
N SER A 358 -17.87 15.05 2.26
CA SER A 358 -17.63 16.29 1.52
C SER A 358 -16.73 16.06 0.30
N ASN A 359 -17.06 16.68 -0.83
CA ASN A 359 -16.21 16.78 -2.00
C ASN A 359 -15.11 17.85 -1.79
N TYR A 360 -14.17 17.98 -2.72
CA TYR A 360 -13.01 18.87 -2.55
C TYR A 360 -13.38 20.34 -2.29
N ASP A 361 -14.38 20.87 -3.00
CA ASP A 361 -14.80 22.26 -2.88
C ASP A 361 -15.65 22.51 -1.63
N GLU A 362 -16.49 21.55 -1.25
CA GLU A 362 -17.26 21.57 0.01
C GLU A 362 -16.33 21.59 1.23
N LEU A 363 -15.24 20.82 1.23
CA LEU A 363 -14.22 20.85 2.28
C LEU A 363 -13.57 22.24 2.40
N ARG A 364 -13.26 22.89 1.27
CA ARG A 364 -12.64 24.21 1.25
C ARG A 364 -13.61 25.30 1.70
N GLU A 365 -14.87 25.26 1.27
CA GLU A 365 -15.92 26.16 1.76
C GLU A 365 -16.20 25.97 3.25
N TYR A 366 -16.10 24.76 3.79
CA TYR A 366 -16.30 24.53 5.23
C TYR A 366 -15.16 25.10 6.07
N VAL A 367 -13.89 24.85 5.68
CA VAL A 367 -12.72 25.44 6.35
C VAL A 367 -12.73 26.96 6.24
N LYS A 368 -13.07 27.51 5.08
CA LYS A 368 -13.23 28.96 4.84
C LYS A 368 -14.32 29.60 5.69
N PHE A 369 -15.40 28.88 5.97
CA PHE A 369 -16.47 29.34 6.88
C PHE A 369 -16.01 29.35 8.34
N LEU A 370 -15.43 28.25 8.84
CA LEU A 370 -14.98 28.18 10.23
C LEU A 370 -13.69 28.97 10.49
N LYS A 371 -12.92 29.29 9.45
CA LYS A 371 -11.62 29.98 9.48
C LYS A 371 -10.73 29.56 10.67
N PRO A 372 -10.42 28.25 10.80
CA PRO A 372 -9.69 27.73 11.95
C PRO A 372 -8.23 28.19 11.94
N LYS A 373 -7.58 28.21 13.11
CA LYS A 373 -6.12 28.42 13.20
C LYS A 373 -5.34 27.24 12.61
N LYS A 374 -5.86 26.00 12.78
CA LYS A 374 -5.19 24.77 12.31
C LYS A 374 -6.18 23.76 11.74
N VAL A 375 -5.80 23.08 10.65
CA VAL A 375 -6.49 21.90 10.12
C VAL A 375 -5.68 20.65 10.46
N ILE A 376 -6.35 19.65 11.04
CA ILE A 376 -5.80 18.34 11.38
C ILE A 376 -6.56 17.30 10.53
N PRO A 377 -5.90 16.60 9.58
CA PRO A 377 -6.56 15.60 8.76
C PRO A 377 -6.88 14.34 9.58
N THR A 378 -8.12 13.84 9.49
CA THR A 378 -8.53 12.55 10.10
C THR A 378 -8.33 11.35 9.18
N VAL A 379 -8.08 11.57 7.87
CA VAL A 379 -7.97 10.51 6.85
C VAL A 379 -6.73 10.74 5.97
N GLY A 380 -5.93 9.68 5.74
CA GLY A 380 -4.76 9.73 4.85
C GLY A 380 -3.64 8.76 5.24
N MET A 381 -2.54 8.78 4.49
CA MET A 381 -1.31 8.05 4.85
C MET A 381 -0.51 8.81 5.93
N ASP A 382 0.09 8.09 6.88
CA ASP A 382 0.92 8.66 7.96
C ASP A 382 0.23 9.76 8.82
N ILE A 383 -1.12 9.77 8.92
CA ILE A 383 -1.87 10.76 9.74
C ILE A 383 -1.61 10.67 11.26
N GLU A 384 -1.10 9.54 11.74
CA GLU A 384 -0.69 9.36 13.14
C GLU A 384 0.49 10.27 13.53
N LYS A 385 1.20 10.84 12.54
CA LYS A 385 2.27 11.82 12.72
C LYS A 385 1.77 13.17 12.24
N LEU A 386 1.63 14.12 13.17
CA LEU A 386 1.08 15.46 12.90
C LEU A 386 1.83 16.17 11.76
N ASP A 387 3.13 15.97 11.67
CA ASP A 387 4.07 16.63 10.76
C ASP A 387 4.59 15.66 9.68
N SER A 388 3.73 14.75 9.21
CA SER A 388 4.03 13.92 8.05
C SER A 388 3.93 14.75 6.76
N LYS A 389 4.81 14.45 5.79
CA LYS A 389 4.79 15.09 4.45
C LYS A 389 3.45 14.94 3.72
N HIS A 390 2.64 13.95 4.11
CA HIS A 390 1.29 13.75 3.59
C HIS A 390 0.28 14.70 4.27
N ALA A 391 0.32 14.82 5.60
CA ALA A 391 -0.47 15.79 6.35
C ALA A 391 -0.14 17.25 5.95
N ASP A 392 1.14 17.57 5.71
CA ASP A 392 1.55 18.87 5.15
C ASP A 392 0.96 19.11 3.75
N LYS A 393 0.99 18.10 2.88
CA LYS A 393 0.40 18.22 1.54
C LYS A 393 -1.11 18.45 1.62
N LEU A 394 -1.82 17.73 2.49
CA LEU A 394 -3.25 17.94 2.75
C LEU A 394 -3.52 19.36 3.27
N ARG A 395 -2.76 19.83 4.27
CA ARG A 395 -2.88 21.21 4.82
C ARG A 395 -2.71 22.29 3.75
N LYS A 396 -1.83 22.11 2.76
CA LYS A 396 -1.63 23.07 1.67
C LYS A 396 -2.86 23.32 0.79
N HIS A 397 -3.83 22.41 0.73
CA HIS A 397 -5.10 22.67 0.03
C HIS A 397 -6.00 23.72 0.72
N PHE A 398 -5.67 24.06 1.98
CA PHE A 398 -6.38 25.03 2.82
C PHE A 398 -5.54 26.30 3.14
N ALA A 399 -4.38 26.49 2.48
CA ALA A 399 -3.65 27.75 2.52
C ALA A 399 -4.55 28.91 2.04
N GLY A 400 -4.44 30.08 2.69
CA GLY A 400 -5.34 31.23 2.51
C GLY A 400 -6.76 31.06 3.06
N LEU A 401 -7.13 29.88 3.60
CA LEU A 401 -8.47 29.61 4.18
C LEU A 401 -8.45 29.46 5.71
N VAL A 402 -7.26 29.34 6.31
CA VAL A 402 -7.01 29.29 7.76
C VAL A 402 -6.62 30.68 8.30
N ASP A 403 -6.58 30.84 9.62
CA ASP A 403 -5.97 32.03 10.24
C ASP A 403 -4.43 31.91 10.24
N GLU A 404 -3.82 32.37 9.15
CA GLU A 404 -2.36 32.37 8.98
C GLU A 404 -1.66 33.37 9.92
N MET A 405 -2.34 34.41 10.40
CA MET A 405 -1.76 35.38 11.34
C MET A 405 -1.63 34.79 12.75
N ALA A 406 -2.56 33.94 13.18
CA ALA A 406 -2.43 33.20 14.43
C ALA A 406 -1.14 32.33 14.47
N ASN A 407 -0.85 31.64 13.37
CA ASN A 407 0.34 30.79 13.25
C ASN A 407 1.66 31.60 13.21
N LYS A 408 1.62 32.87 12.79
CA LYS A 408 2.81 33.74 12.72
C LYS A 408 3.45 33.98 14.09
N LYS A 409 2.65 33.99 15.17
CA LYS A 409 3.17 34.13 16.54
C LYS A 409 3.93 32.89 17.01
N ASP A 410 3.38 31.69 16.79
CA ASP A 410 4.05 30.44 17.15
C ASP A 410 5.29 30.18 16.28
N PHE A 411 5.26 30.57 15.00
CA PHE A 411 6.43 30.57 14.11
C PHE A 411 7.56 31.45 14.65
N LEU A 412 7.26 32.68 15.10
CA LEU A 412 8.24 33.59 15.72
C LEU A 412 8.75 33.06 17.07
N MET A 413 7.87 32.49 17.91
CA MET A 413 8.26 31.82 19.16
C MET A 413 9.21 30.63 18.92
N GLY A 414 9.12 29.98 17.75
CA GLY A 414 10.04 28.93 17.31
C GLY A 414 11.50 29.38 17.22
N PHE A 415 11.77 30.62 16.77
CA PHE A 415 13.12 31.18 16.72
C PHE A 415 13.68 31.42 18.13
N HIS A 416 12.85 31.85 19.08
CA HIS A 416 13.29 32.08 20.47
C HIS A 416 13.55 30.79 21.26
N ARG A 417 12.97 29.64 20.85
CA ARG A 417 13.29 28.32 21.45
C ARG A 417 14.65 27.76 21.02
N GLY A 418 15.26 28.25 19.95
CA GLY A 418 16.50 27.68 19.40
C GLY A 418 17.75 27.80 20.28
N ASN A 419 17.72 28.66 21.31
CA ASN A 419 18.92 29.08 22.04
C ASN A 419 18.92 28.77 23.55
N CYS A 420 17.99 27.94 24.05
CA CYS A 420 17.89 27.63 25.49
C CYS A 420 17.41 26.20 25.81
N GLU A 421 17.99 25.17 25.15
CA GLU A 421 17.85 23.76 25.56
C GLU A 421 19.23 23.07 25.55
N SER A 422 20.17 23.57 26.38
CA SER A 422 21.53 23.00 26.53
C SER A 422 22.04 22.87 27.98
N VAL A 423 21.31 23.34 28.99
CA VAL A 423 21.69 23.24 30.42
C VAL A 423 20.49 22.93 31.31
N GLU A 424 19.92 21.72 31.23
CA GLU A 424 19.01 21.20 32.27
C GLU A 424 18.82 19.66 32.17
N LYS A 425 19.88 18.87 32.49
CA LYS A 425 19.73 17.40 32.64
C LYS A 425 20.81 16.64 33.45
N ILE A 426 21.37 17.31 34.45
CA ILE A 426 22.22 16.76 35.52
C ILE A 426 21.79 17.58 36.76
N GLU A 427 21.40 17.05 37.92
CA GLU A 427 21.31 15.67 38.42
C GLU A 427 20.16 15.57 39.44
N VAL A 428 19.62 14.37 39.69
CA VAL A 428 18.92 14.06 40.95
C VAL A 428 19.22 12.62 41.35
N ASP A 429 20.30 12.42 42.11
CA ASP A 429 20.24 11.56 43.31
C ASP A 429 21.47 11.77 44.24
N ALA A 430 21.30 11.44 45.52
CA ALA A 430 22.32 11.26 46.57
C ALA A 430 23.12 12.47 47.16
N SER A 431 22.78 12.75 48.43
CA SER A 431 23.68 13.01 49.58
C SER A 431 24.39 14.37 49.83
N ALA A 432 23.88 15.06 50.87
CA ALA A 432 24.58 15.64 52.03
C ALA A 432 26.02 16.23 51.93
N GLY A 433 26.19 17.51 52.29
CA GLY A 433 27.50 18.11 52.57
C GLY A 433 27.42 19.55 53.12
N LEU A 434 28.08 19.78 54.26
CA LEU A 434 28.10 20.98 55.10
C LEU A 434 28.83 22.23 54.51
N ASN A 435 28.44 23.39 55.02
CA ASN A 435 29.24 24.59 55.39
C ASN A 435 29.93 25.51 54.35
N GLU A 436 29.58 26.80 54.52
CA GLU A 436 30.46 27.97 54.76
C GLU A 436 31.44 28.55 53.70
N GLU A 437 31.18 29.83 53.39
CA GLU A 437 32.12 30.97 53.39
C GLU A 437 33.29 31.12 52.38
N LYS A 438 33.28 32.32 51.78
CA LYS A 438 34.40 33.27 51.55
C LYS A 438 35.38 33.09 50.38
N ASP A 439 35.29 34.13 49.53
CA ASP A 439 36.36 35.09 49.22
C ASP A 439 37.35 34.91 48.03
N MET A 440 37.21 35.91 47.15
CA MET A 440 38.27 36.82 46.66
C MET A 440 39.16 36.42 45.47
N GLU A 441 38.76 37.01 44.33
CA GLU A 441 39.54 38.05 43.64
C GLU A 441 40.79 37.60 42.83
N ARG A 442 40.79 37.82 41.50
CA ARG A 442 41.54 38.97 40.94
C ARG A 442 41.43 39.23 39.42
N LYS A 443 41.13 40.51 39.11
CA LYS A 443 41.57 41.31 37.95
C LYS A 443 40.87 40.99 36.60
N ARG A 444 40.57 41.98 35.73
CA ARG A 444 40.83 43.44 35.75
C ARG A 444 39.94 44.20 34.76
N ASN A 445 39.51 45.41 35.16
CA ASN A 445 39.29 46.62 34.33
C ASN A 445 38.14 46.63 33.27
N VAL A 446 37.39 47.74 33.06
CA VAL A 446 37.23 49.00 33.83
C VAL A 446 35.93 49.73 33.40
N SER A 447 35.28 50.49 34.31
CA SER A 447 34.23 51.53 34.15
C SER A 447 33.09 51.33 33.11
N GLU A 448 31.79 51.32 33.46
CA GLU A 448 30.96 52.45 33.99
C GLU A 448 30.66 53.54 32.93
N MET A 449 29.56 54.31 32.98
CA MET A 449 28.73 54.71 34.14
C MET A 449 27.29 55.08 33.72
N LYS A 450 26.30 54.91 34.63
CA LYS A 450 25.06 55.73 34.66
C LYS A 450 24.26 55.53 35.97
N THR A 451 24.19 56.60 36.76
CA THR A 451 23.19 56.95 37.80
C THR A 451 22.94 58.48 37.64
N ASP A 452 21.98 59.19 38.25
CA ASP A 452 21.07 59.01 39.41
C ASP A 452 19.59 59.04 38.93
N GLU A 453 18.51 58.65 39.65
CA GLU A 453 17.96 59.07 40.97
C GLU A 453 17.55 60.56 41.09
N SER A 454 16.46 60.99 41.75
CA SER A 454 15.27 60.29 42.30
C SER A 454 14.10 61.25 42.73
N ASN A 455 12.91 60.70 43.05
CA ASN A 455 11.81 61.17 43.94
C ASN A 455 10.81 62.32 43.58
N ASP A 456 9.53 61.89 43.42
CA ASP A 456 8.27 62.29 44.10
C ASP A 456 7.71 63.74 44.15
N ILE A 457 6.41 63.85 43.82
CA ILE A 457 5.30 64.39 44.66
C ILE A 457 3.92 63.98 44.06
N ASP A 458 2.84 64.02 44.86
CA ASP A 458 1.63 63.18 44.73
C ASP A 458 0.29 63.93 44.45
N THR A 459 -0.73 63.22 43.92
CA THR A 459 -2.18 63.54 43.76
C THR A 459 -2.62 64.85 43.04
N THR A 460 -3.70 64.93 42.25
CA THR A 460 -5.10 64.49 42.48
C THR A 460 -5.96 64.40 41.18
N LEU A 461 -6.87 63.41 41.14
CA LEU A 461 -8.29 63.45 40.68
C LEU A 461 -8.75 63.72 39.21
N ASN A 462 -9.90 63.07 38.93
CA ASN A 462 -11.00 63.33 37.99
C ASN A 462 -11.04 62.76 36.55
N ASP A 463 -12.19 62.13 36.26
CA ASP A 463 -12.75 61.75 34.95
C ASP A 463 -12.83 62.95 33.96
N SER A 464 -12.77 62.75 32.64
CA SER A 464 -13.93 62.29 31.86
C SER A 464 -13.65 62.20 30.34
N SER A 465 -14.66 61.79 29.56
CA SER A 465 -14.54 61.35 28.17
C SER A 465 -14.71 62.42 27.07
N SER A 466 -13.86 62.38 26.05
CA SER A 466 -14.17 62.72 24.64
C SER A 466 -13.12 62.00 23.73
N VAL A 467 -13.41 61.34 22.61
CA VAL A 467 -14.30 61.49 21.44
C VAL A 467 -13.58 62.09 20.21
N HIS A 468 -13.32 61.17 19.25
CA HIS A 468 -13.05 61.34 17.80
C HIS A 468 -11.67 61.75 17.22
N LYS A 469 -11.31 60.94 16.20
CA LYS A 469 -10.41 61.15 15.03
C LYS A 469 -8.87 61.17 15.22
N PRO A 470 -8.15 60.31 14.48
CA PRO A 470 -6.80 60.57 13.98
C PRO A 470 -6.84 61.18 12.56
N ASP A 471 -5.84 62.00 12.22
CA ASP A 471 -5.61 62.55 10.87
C ASP A 471 -4.14 62.33 10.44
N SER A 472 -3.94 62.13 9.13
CA SER A 472 -2.69 62.29 8.34
C SER A 472 -1.36 61.60 8.73
N HIS A 473 -0.64 61.15 7.70
CA HIS A 473 0.76 60.72 7.77
C HIS A 473 1.74 61.88 8.02
N ASP A 474 2.95 61.54 8.47
CA ASP A 474 4.18 62.13 7.95
C ASP A 474 5.19 61.00 7.65
N SER A 475 6.19 61.26 6.79
CA SER A 475 7.10 60.25 6.24
C SER A 475 8.56 60.70 6.27
N THR A 476 9.39 60.03 7.08
CA THR A 476 10.82 60.32 7.19
C THR A 476 11.58 59.80 5.96
N MET A 477 12.32 60.66 5.27
CA MET A 477 13.18 60.25 4.15
C MET A 477 14.44 59.53 4.67
N PRO A 478 14.85 58.39 4.08
CA PRO A 478 16.07 57.69 4.46
C PRO A 478 17.34 58.48 4.08
N SER A 479 18.40 58.26 4.84
CA SER A 479 19.69 58.96 4.70
C SER A 479 20.45 58.55 3.42
N GLU A 480 21.36 59.39 2.91
CA GLU A 480 22.12 59.12 1.66
C GLU A 480 22.84 57.76 1.69
N GLU A 481 23.51 57.40 2.79
CA GLU A 481 24.20 56.11 2.94
C GLU A 481 23.25 54.90 3.03
N GLU A 482 21.99 55.13 3.35
CA GLU A 482 20.95 54.12 3.53
C GLU A 482 20.15 53.94 2.24
N ARG A 483 19.90 55.05 1.52
CA ARG A 483 19.46 55.06 0.12
C ARG A 483 20.41 54.25 -0.76
N GLU A 484 21.71 54.44 -0.64
CA GLU A 484 22.68 53.70 -1.47
C GLU A 484 22.76 52.20 -1.14
N ARG A 485 22.66 51.82 0.14
CA ARG A 485 22.51 50.40 0.51
C ARG A 485 21.22 49.79 -0.05
N ILE A 486 20.11 50.53 0.00
CA ILE A 486 18.82 50.13 -0.61
C ILE A 486 18.96 49.97 -2.14
N ILE A 487 19.71 50.86 -2.82
CA ILE A 487 19.95 50.79 -4.27
C ILE A 487 20.84 49.60 -4.63
N GLU A 488 21.87 49.28 -3.86
CA GLU A 488 22.73 48.10 -4.08
C GLU A 488 21.94 46.79 -3.88
N GLU A 489 21.21 46.64 -2.77
CA GLU A 489 20.38 45.46 -2.49
C GLU A 489 19.28 45.25 -3.55
N PHE A 490 18.70 46.35 -4.04
CA PHE A 490 17.73 46.32 -5.14
C PHE A 490 18.37 45.97 -6.49
N TRP A 491 19.62 46.38 -6.74
CA TRP A 491 20.34 46.08 -7.98
C TRP A 491 20.73 44.60 -8.09
N GLU A 492 21.05 43.94 -6.96
CA GLU A 492 21.22 42.47 -6.94
C GLU A 492 19.92 41.71 -7.23
N CYS A 493 18.75 42.30 -6.94
CA CYS A 493 17.45 41.67 -7.15
C CYS A 493 16.89 41.80 -8.57
N LEU A 494 17.47 42.65 -9.44
CA LEU A 494 16.95 42.92 -10.80
C LEU A 494 17.89 42.43 -11.92
N PRO A 495 17.38 42.29 -13.17
CA PRO A 495 18.20 41.91 -14.31
C PRO A 495 19.31 42.92 -14.61
N LYS A 496 20.51 42.44 -14.94
CA LYS A 496 21.72 43.27 -15.19
C LYS A 496 21.63 44.29 -16.35
N TRP A 497 20.52 44.33 -17.08
CA TRP A 497 20.25 45.33 -18.11
C TRP A 497 19.47 46.54 -17.59
N VAL A 498 18.85 46.46 -16.41
CA VAL A 498 18.15 47.59 -15.77
C VAL A 498 19.18 48.62 -15.31
N THR A 499 18.97 49.89 -15.65
CA THR A 499 19.90 50.98 -15.29
C THR A 499 19.65 51.51 -13.89
N ARG A 500 20.68 52.15 -13.30
CA ARG A 500 20.60 52.79 -11.98
C ARG A 500 19.50 53.86 -11.92
N ASP A 501 19.27 54.58 -13.01
CA ASP A 501 18.22 55.60 -13.10
C ASP A 501 16.81 54.96 -13.09
N GLN A 502 16.62 53.84 -13.79
CA GLN A 502 15.36 53.07 -13.75
C GLN A 502 15.09 52.49 -12.36
N ILE A 503 16.13 52.08 -11.65
CA ILE A 503 16.08 51.62 -10.26
C ILE A 503 15.67 52.76 -9.32
N LEU A 504 16.26 53.94 -9.46
CA LEU A 504 15.90 55.13 -8.69
C LEU A 504 14.43 55.53 -8.91
N ASP A 505 13.93 55.50 -10.14
CA ASP A 505 12.51 55.75 -10.45
C ASP A 505 11.59 54.67 -9.84
N LEU A 506 11.94 53.39 -9.93
CA LEU A 506 11.15 52.28 -9.35
C LEU A 506 11.05 52.39 -7.82
N ILE A 507 12.18 52.53 -7.14
CA ILE A 507 12.26 52.68 -5.67
C ILE A 507 11.52 53.93 -5.21
N SER A 508 11.72 55.07 -5.90
CA SER A 508 11.03 56.34 -5.56
C SER A 508 9.52 56.24 -5.78
N SER A 509 9.07 55.56 -6.83
CA SER A 509 7.64 55.37 -7.12
C SER A 509 6.93 54.42 -6.12
N SER A 510 7.70 53.59 -5.41
CA SER A 510 7.19 52.63 -4.41
C SER A 510 7.61 53.03 -2.97
N GLY A 511 7.83 54.32 -2.72
CA GLY A 511 8.04 54.85 -1.36
C GLY A 511 9.26 54.29 -0.62
N TRP A 512 10.32 53.91 -1.34
CA TRP A 512 11.53 53.25 -0.82
C TRP A 512 11.33 51.82 -0.27
N ASN A 513 10.18 51.19 -0.54
CA ASN A 513 9.94 49.78 -0.23
C ASN A 513 10.52 48.85 -1.32
N ILE A 514 11.67 48.23 -1.03
CA ILE A 514 12.36 47.27 -1.92
C ILE A 514 11.41 46.18 -2.43
N VAL A 515 10.63 45.55 -1.55
CA VAL A 515 9.81 44.38 -1.91
C VAL A 515 8.71 44.76 -2.90
N GLU A 516 8.10 45.92 -2.70
CA GLU A 516 7.03 46.46 -3.54
C GLU A 516 7.57 46.94 -4.88
N ALA A 517 8.71 47.65 -4.91
CA ALA A 517 9.36 48.05 -6.16
C ALA A 517 9.86 46.85 -7.00
N VAL A 518 10.33 45.75 -6.37
CA VAL A 518 10.69 44.51 -7.11
C VAL A 518 9.44 43.82 -7.67
N SER A 519 8.36 43.70 -6.90
CA SER A 519 7.10 43.10 -7.41
C SER A 519 6.53 43.91 -8.58
N ASN A 520 6.46 45.24 -8.42
CA ASN A 520 6.02 46.20 -9.44
C ASN A 520 6.86 46.13 -10.73
N PHE A 521 8.17 45.82 -10.64
CA PHE A 521 9.01 45.59 -11.82
C PHE A 521 8.64 44.30 -12.55
N TYR A 522 8.61 43.17 -11.85
CA TYR A 522 8.36 41.87 -12.48
C TYR A 522 6.93 41.70 -12.99
N GLU A 523 5.94 42.30 -12.33
CA GLU A 523 4.56 42.33 -12.82
C GLU A 523 4.46 43.10 -14.16
N ARG A 524 5.14 44.25 -14.29
CA ARG A 524 5.19 45.01 -15.54
C ARG A 524 5.97 44.31 -16.65
N GLU A 525 7.06 43.62 -16.34
CA GLU A 525 7.76 42.76 -17.31
C GLU A 525 6.83 41.64 -17.82
N ILE A 526 6.06 40.98 -16.93
CA ILE A 526 5.09 39.96 -17.32
C ILE A 526 4.01 40.54 -18.23
N GLU A 527 3.41 41.69 -17.88
CA GLU A 527 2.44 42.39 -18.75
C GLU A 527 3.04 42.73 -20.12
N LEU A 528 4.31 43.15 -20.18
CA LEU A 528 5.00 43.45 -21.44
C LEU A 528 5.24 42.19 -22.28
N TYR A 529 5.67 41.09 -21.66
CA TYR A 529 5.85 39.79 -22.32
C TYR A 529 4.54 39.20 -22.84
N GLU A 530 3.44 39.35 -22.10
CA GLU A 530 2.11 38.92 -22.55
C GLU A 530 1.61 39.79 -23.72
N GLN A 531 1.80 41.11 -23.67
CA GLN A 531 1.46 42.01 -24.78
C GLN A 531 2.28 41.71 -26.05
N VAL A 532 3.60 41.52 -25.93
CA VAL A 532 4.47 41.14 -27.06
C VAL A 532 4.07 39.76 -27.62
N SER A 533 3.68 38.81 -26.75
CA SER A 533 3.19 37.49 -27.17
C SER A 533 1.86 37.57 -27.91
N ALA A 534 0.95 38.48 -27.51
CA ALA A 534 -0.37 38.65 -28.11
C ALA A 534 -0.32 39.19 -29.56
N PHE A 535 0.71 39.96 -29.92
CA PHE A 535 0.94 40.41 -31.30
C PHE A 535 1.72 39.41 -32.17
N GLY A 536 2.11 38.25 -31.63
CA GLY A 536 2.96 37.27 -32.30
C GLY A 536 2.30 36.41 -33.40
N THR A 537 1.00 36.54 -33.67
CA THR A 537 0.26 35.60 -34.54
C THR A 537 -0.67 36.24 -35.59
N SER A 538 -0.18 37.24 -36.33
CA SER A 538 -0.75 37.63 -37.64
C SER A 538 0.21 38.46 -38.50
N ASP A 539 0.92 37.85 -39.46
CA ASP A 539 0.48 37.81 -40.88
C ASP A 539 1.48 36.97 -41.74
N SER A 540 1.49 37.14 -43.06
CA SER A 540 1.82 36.09 -44.03
C SER A 540 2.99 36.35 -45.00
N THR A 541 3.73 35.27 -45.26
CA THR A 541 4.45 34.93 -46.52
C THR A 541 5.52 35.85 -47.16
N SER A 542 6.69 35.22 -47.39
CA SER A 542 7.53 35.25 -48.62
C SER A 542 8.83 36.09 -48.66
N LEU A 543 9.72 35.60 -49.55
CA LEU A 543 10.91 36.24 -50.16
C LEU A 543 12.18 36.50 -49.32
N ALA A 544 13.06 35.50 -49.39
CA ALA A 544 14.48 35.44 -49.05
C ALA A 544 15.38 36.65 -49.40
N ARG A 545 16.42 36.86 -48.56
CA ARG A 545 17.84 36.87 -49.01
C ARG A 545 18.87 36.71 -47.86
N SER A 546 20.14 36.62 -48.25
CA SER A 546 21.33 36.30 -47.44
C SER A 546 21.93 37.52 -46.71
N PRO A 547 22.86 37.35 -45.74
CA PRO A 547 23.15 38.36 -44.70
C PRO A 547 24.30 39.33 -45.04
N ASN A 548 24.43 40.41 -44.26
CA ASN A 548 25.72 41.04 -43.95
C ASN A 548 25.69 41.98 -42.71
N LYS A 549 26.89 42.41 -42.27
CA LYS A 549 27.24 43.34 -41.15
C LYS A 549 26.48 44.69 -41.26
N SER A 550 26.30 45.53 -40.22
CA SER A 550 27.27 46.02 -39.20
C SER A 550 26.61 46.72 -37.97
N VAL A 551 27.41 47.31 -37.06
CA VAL A 551 27.00 47.92 -35.76
C VAL A 551 27.22 49.45 -35.72
N SER A 552 26.27 50.25 -35.19
CA SER A 552 26.53 51.58 -34.57
C SER A 552 25.33 52.28 -33.86
N LEU A 553 25.41 52.38 -32.52
CA LEU A 553 25.07 53.50 -31.58
C LEU A 553 24.05 54.64 -31.90
N LEU A 554 23.18 54.90 -30.89
CA LEU A 554 22.71 56.19 -30.29
C LEU A 554 22.15 57.37 -31.15
N ASN A 555 20.97 57.91 -30.78
CA ASN A 555 20.83 59.14 -29.94
C ASN A 555 19.38 59.68 -29.67
N SER A 556 19.22 60.32 -28.49
CA SER A 556 18.31 61.44 -28.08
C SER A 556 16.79 61.53 -28.43
N GLY A 557 15.98 61.98 -27.44
CA GLY A 557 14.55 62.38 -27.55
C GLY A 557 14.32 63.84 -28.03
N PRO A 558 13.45 64.71 -27.41
CA PRO A 558 12.71 64.57 -26.13
C PRO A 558 11.27 65.19 -26.03
N PHE A 559 10.60 65.03 -24.86
CA PHE A 559 9.46 65.82 -24.31
C PHE A 559 8.09 65.80 -25.07
N ARG A 560 6.91 66.17 -24.51
CA ARG A 560 6.53 66.84 -23.24
C ARG A 560 5.11 66.45 -22.74
N SER A 561 4.83 66.71 -21.45
CA SER A 561 3.56 66.65 -20.67
C SER A 561 2.23 67.05 -21.39
N SER A 562 1.01 66.64 -20.96
CA SER A 562 0.45 67.02 -19.64
C SER A 562 -0.99 66.52 -19.30
N LYS A 563 -1.28 66.47 -17.97
CA LYS A 563 -2.53 66.80 -17.23
C LYS A 563 -3.87 66.03 -17.41
N ARG A 564 -4.33 65.53 -16.24
CA ARG A 564 -5.68 65.66 -15.60
C ARG A 564 -6.84 64.67 -15.88
N GLU A 565 -7.42 64.18 -14.77
CA GLU A 565 -8.83 64.28 -14.29
C GLU A 565 -9.98 64.37 -15.32
N SER A 566 -11.20 63.83 -15.09
CA SER A 566 -11.79 62.85 -14.13
C SER A 566 -13.31 62.71 -14.46
N VAL A 567 -14.05 61.74 -13.85
CA VAL A 567 -15.55 61.74 -13.71
C VAL A 567 -16.37 61.57 -15.03
N SER A 568 -17.62 61.09 -15.10
CA SER A 568 -18.32 59.94 -14.46
C SER A 568 -19.71 59.68 -15.11
N ILE A 569 -20.23 58.44 -15.04
CA ILE A 569 -21.68 58.08 -14.82
C ILE A 569 -22.74 58.32 -15.95
N ARG A 570 -23.81 57.48 -15.90
CA ARG A 570 -25.11 57.46 -16.68
C ARG A 570 -25.03 56.87 -18.10
N LEU A 571 -25.85 55.88 -18.50
CA LEU A 571 -27.33 55.75 -18.56
C LEU A 571 -27.98 56.67 -19.61
N SER A 572 -28.90 56.31 -20.52
CA SER A 572 -29.38 55.05 -21.15
C SER A 572 -30.78 55.34 -21.72
N GLU A 573 -30.96 55.46 -23.04
CA GLU A 573 -32.23 55.72 -23.76
C GLU A 573 -31.99 55.44 -25.27
N ALA A 574 -32.96 55.17 -26.17
CA ALA A 574 -34.39 54.85 -26.04
C ALA A 574 -34.88 54.00 -27.25
N SER A 575 -36.13 53.51 -27.17
CA SER A 575 -36.82 52.59 -28.09
C SER A 575 -37.11 53.10 -29.52
N LYS A 576 -37.34 52.15 -30.45
CA LYS A 576 -38.54 52.14 -31.33
C LYS A 576 -38.87 50.74 -31.91
N SER A 577 -40.15 50.50 -32.15
CA SER A 577 -40.78 49.28 -32.71
C SER A 577 -41.91 49.74 -33.68
N PRO A 578 -42.67 48.90 -34.44
CA PRO A 578 -43.41 47.73 -33.92
C PRO A 578 -43.58 46.49 -34.86
N SER A 579 -43.93 45.34 -34.25
CA SER A 579 -45.05 44.41 -34.57
C SER A 579 -45.30 43.84 -36.01
N LEU A 580 -46.05 42.76 -36.29
CA LEU A 580 -46.99 41.86 -35.55
C LEU A 580 -46.88 40.38 -36.06
N LYS A 581 -47.25 39.39 -35.20
CA LYS A 581 -48.18 38.21 -35.39
C LYS A 581 -48.19 37.38 -36.71
N LEU A 582 -48.57 36.10 -36.78
CA LEU A 582 -49.00 35.07 -35.79
C LEU A 582 -48.83 33.63 -36.37
N SER A 583 -49.02 32.62 -35.53
CA SER A 583 -49.05 31.17 -35.83
C SER A 583 -50.40 30.67 -36.38
N VAL A 584 -50.42 29.51 -37.09
CA VAL A 584 -51.22 28.27 -36.80
C VAL A 584 -51.26 27.25 -37.96
N GLN A 585 -51.19 25.96 -37.60
CA GLN A 585 -51.60 24.69 -38.28
C GLN A 585 -51.59 24.50 -39.82
N SER A 586 -50.67 23.62 -40.25
CA SER A 586 -50.95 22.31 -40.92
C SER A 586 -51.21 22.16 -42.43
N SER A 587 -50.64 21.05 -42.94
CA SER A 587 -51.19 20.07 -43.92
C SER A 587 -50.74 20.08 -45.40
N ILE A 588 -50.37 18.86 -45.83
CA ILE A 588 -50.44 18.27 -47.20
C ILE A 588 -49.38 18.69 -48.26
N SER A 589 -49.04 17.71 -49.12
CA SER A 589 -47.96 17.72 -50.14
C SER A 589 -48.51 17.82 -51.57
N PRO A 590 -47.65 17.94 -52.61
CA PRO A 590 -47.16 16.76 -53.38
C PRO A 590 -45.61 16.76 -53.51
N GLY A 591 -44.88 15.75 -54.03
CA GLY A 591 -45.21 14.58 -54.87
C GLY A 591 -44.77 14.81 -56.34
N LYS A 592 -44.16 13.90 -57.12
CA LYS A 592 -43.71 12.50 -56.97
C LYS A 592 -42.62 12.18 -58.03
N ARG A 593 -41.68 11.25 -57.79
CA ARG A 593 -41.27 10.20 -58.77
C ARG A 593 -40.52 9.05 -58.07
N LYS A 594 -40.43 7.88 -58.73
CA LYS A 594 -40.24 6.57 -58.05
C LYS A 594 -39.56 5.51 -58.95
N LYS A 595 -38.61 4.74 -58.39
CA LYS A 595 -38.23 3.33 -58.68
C LYS A 595 -37.35 2.89 -57.47
N ASN A 596 -37.57 1.78 -56.75
CA ASN A 596 -37.64 0.35 -57.11
C ASN A 596 -36.24 -0.26 -57.46
N THR A 597 -35.78 -1.44 -57.00
CA THR A 597 -36.12 -2.37 -55.87
C THR A 597 -34.92 -3.36 -55.72
N GLU A 598 -34.89 -4.20 -54.66
CA GLU A 598 -34.23 -5.54 -54.54
C GLU A 598 -32.83 -5.76 -53.90
N ASN A 599 -32.83 -6.59 -52.85
CA ASN A 599 -32.03 -7.82 -52.61
C ASN A 599 -30.52 -7.92 -52.98
N LYS A 600 -29.62 -8.09 -51.97
CA LYS A 600 -28.99 -9.41 -51.64
C LYS A 600 -27.98 -9.38 -50.45
N LEU A 601 -27.61 -10.59 -50.01
CA LEU A 601 -26.74 -10.91 -48.85
C LEU A 601 -25.22 -10.75 -49.09
N ASN A 602 -24.48 -10.80 -47.97
CA ASN A 602 -23.11 -11.35 -47.78
C ASN A 602 -21.88 -10.56 -48.25
N LYS A 603 -21.12 -10.03 -47.28
CA LYS A 603 -19.78 -10.62 -46.94
C LYS A 603 -19.29 -10.23 -45.52
N LYS A 604 -18.47 -11.10 -44.93
CA LYS A 604 -17.78 -10.90 -43.65
C LYS A 604 -16.54 -10.00 -43.82
N LEU A 605 -16.20 -9.21 -42.80
CA LEU A 605 -14.81 -9.11 -42.31
C LEU A 605 -14.76 -8.77 -40.81
N LYS A 606 -13.70 -9.17 -40.11
CA LYS A 606 -13.55 -9.04 -38.65
C LYS A 606 -12.66 -7.85 -38.25
N SER A 607 -13.15 -6.99 -37.37
CA SER A 607 -12.37 -6.23 -36.36
C SER A 607 -13.36 -5.64 -35.32
N ASN A 608 -13.03 -5.30 -34.08
CA ASN A 608 -11.73 -5.18 -33.39
C ASN A 608 -11.75 -5.84 -32.00
N SER A 609 -10.57 -6.27 -31.53
CA SER A 609 -10.31 -6.60 -30.12
C SER A 609 -9.47 -5.49 -29.47
N LYS A 610 -9.82 -5.03 -28.26
CA LYS A 610 -8.94 -4.17 -27.44
C LYS A 610 -9.06 -4.50 -25.95
N LEU A 611 -8.08 -5.22 -25.43
CA LEU A 611 -7.67 -5.20 -24.01
C LEU A 611 -6.78 -3.97 -23.78
N GLU A 612 -6.95 -3.24 -22.68
CA GLU A 612 -6.21 -3.36 -21.40
C GLU A 612 -4.69 -3.09 -21.48
N SER A 613 -4.20 -2.24 -20.56
CA SER A 613 -2.83 -1.72 -20.53
C SER A 613 -1.92 -2.42 -19.51
N SER A 614 -0.64 -2.56 -19.87
CA SER A 614 0.33 -3.41 -19.17
C SER A 614 1.15 -2.68 -18.10
N GLY A 615 0.60 -2.51 -16.90
CA GLY A 615 1.38 -2.20 -15.69
C GLY A 615 1.86 -3.47 -14.97
N SER A 616 3.09 -3.48 -14.44
CA SER A 616 3.67 -4.62 -13.71
C SER A 616 3.07 -4.76 -12.30
N LYS A 617 1.90 -5.41 -12.20
CA LYS A 617 1.29 -5.75 -10.92
C LYS A 617 1.89 -7.04 -10.35
N GLN A 618 2.23 -7.02 -9.06
CA GLN A 618 2.28 -8.25 -8.24
C GLN A 618 0.89 -8.92 -8.28
N PRO A 619 0.80 -10.27 -8.20
CA PRO A 619 -0.48 -10.97 -8.23
C PRO A 619 -1.36 -10.50 -7.05
N THR A 620 -2.55 -9.98 -7.35
CA THR A 620 -3.46 -9.46 -6.31
C THR A 620 -3.85 -10.59 -5.37
N ILE A 621 -3.85 -10.29 -4.08
CA ILE A 621 -4.06 -11.22 -2.96
C ILE A 621 -5.44 -11.93 -2.98
N THR A 622 -6.42 -11.42 -3.74
CA THR A 622 -7.72 -12.09 -3.97
C THR A 622 -7.65 -13.27 -4.94
N SER A 623 -6.59 -13.40 -5.75
CA SER A 623 -6.47 -14.47 -6.77
C SER A 623 -6.20 -15.88 -6.21
N PHE A 624 -6.03 -16.01 -4.89
CA PHE A 624 -5.70 -17.28 -4.22
C PHE A 624 -6.84 -18.30 -4.16
N PHE A 625 -8.09 -17.88 -4.37
CA PHE A 625 -9.27 -18.74 -4.17
C PHE A 625 -10.12 -18.94 -5.44
N SER A 626 -9.79 -18.24 -6.53
CA SER A 626 -10.66 -18.12 -7.71
C SER A 626 -10.32 -19.12 -8.81
N LYS A 627 -10.66 -20.40 -8.60
CA LYS A 627 -10.91 -21.39 -9.66
C LYS A 627 -11.61 -22.64 -9.11
N LEU A 628 -12.86 -22.84 -9.52
CA LEU A 628 -13.48 -24.16 -9.57
C LEU A 628 -13.12 -24.83 -10.90
N LEU A 629 -13.00 -26.15 -10.90
CA LEU A 629 -13.10 -26.95 -12.11
C LEU A 629 -14.58 -27.33 -12.27
N ALA A 630 -15.09 -27.30 -13.50
CA ALA A 630 -16.41 -27.84 -13.80
C ALA A 630 -16.33 -29.36 -13.92
N ASP A 631 -17.43 -30.02 -13.57
CA ASP A 631 -17.61 -31.47 -13.69
C ASP A 631 -18.61 -31.72 -14.83
N ASP A 632 -18.24 -32.49 -15.85
CA ASP A 632 -19.03 -32.66 -17.08
C ASP A 632 -19.93 -33.90 -17.01
N SER A 633 -21.12 -33.72 -16.44
CA SER A 633 -22.25 -34.67 -16.47
C SER A 633 -23.57 -33.89 -16.33
N GLU A 634 -24.67 -34.11 -17.06
CA GLU A 634 -25.00 -35.12 -18.09
C GLU A 634 -25.73 -34.46 -19.29
N GLY A 635 -26.07 -35.22 -20.34
CA GLY A 635 -26.94 -34.71 -21.42
C GLY A 635 -27.19 -35.65 -22.60
N GLY A 636 -27.81 -36.81 -22.38
CA GLY A 636 -28.05 -37.82 -23.43
C GLY A 636 -29.52 -37.95 -23.90
N ARG A 637 -29.72 -38.41 -25.15
CA ARG A 637 -30.84 -39.29 -25.59
C ARG A 637 -30.82 -39.60 -27.09
N THR A 638 -30.65 -40.87 -27.47
CA THR A 638 -31.63 -41.65 -28.25
C THR A 638 -31.23 -43.14 -28.33
N CYS A 639 -32.19 -43.99 -28.70
CA CYS A 639 -32.10 -45.46 -28.71
C CYS A 639 -31.25 -46.00 -29.91
N GLN A 640 -30.99 -47.31 -30.11
CA GLN A 640 -31.69 -48.53 -29.67
C GLN A 640 -30.84 -49.83 -29.88
N LYS A 641 -31.27 -50.94 -29.27
CA LYS A 641 -31.00 -52.38 -29.59
C LYS A 641 -29.69 -53.09 -29.14
N ASN A 642 -29.87 -53.92 -28.11
CA ASN A 642 -29.74 -55.40 -28.07
C ASN A 642 -28.40 -56.18 -28.08
N GLU A 643 -28.49 -57.29 -27.32
CA GLU A 643 -27.91 -58.64 -27.50
C GLU A 643 -26.51 -59.01 -26.95
N GLU A 644 -26.55 -59.47 -25.69
CA GLU A 644 -26.02 -60.74 -25.13
C GLU A 644 -24.54 -61.16 -25.25
N CYS A 645 -24.10 -61.91 -24.22
CA CYS A 645 -22.75 -62.42 -24.03
C CYS A 645 -22.79 -63.81 -23.35
N PRO A 646 -22.09 -64.84 -23.89
CA PRO A 646 -21.78 -66.08 -23.18
C PRO A 646 -20.27 -66.27 -22.89
N LYS A 647 -19.97 -67.29 -22.07
CA LYS A 647 -18.69 -67.50 -21.35
C LYS A 647 -17.81 -68.58 -21.98
N GLY A 648 -16.49 -68.48 -21.76
CA GLY A 648 -15.54 -69.62 -21.75
C GLY A 648 -15.11 -70.17 -23.13
N GLU A 649 -14.03 -70.95 -23.24
CA GLU A 649 -12.94 -71.23 -22.28
C GLU A 649 -11.65 -71.67 -23.03
N SER A 650 -10.49 -71.48 -22.39
CA SER A 650 -9.12 -71.95 -22.72
C SER A 650 -8.76 -72.54 -24.11
N THR A 651 -7.82 -71.90 -24.82
CA THR A 651 -6.61 -72.58 -25.37
C THR A 651 -5.53 -71.57 -25.79
N LEU A 652 -4.26 -71.91 -25.60
CA LEU A 652 -3.08 -71.20 -26.13
C LEU A 652 -2.49 -71.98 -27.31
N PRO A 653 -2.10 -71.30 -28.40
CA PRO A 653 -0.77 -71.57 -28.93
C PRO A 653 -0.02 -70.33 -29.45
N SER A 654 1.25 -70.26 -29.07
CA SER A 654 2.38 -69.58 -29.73
C SER A 654 2.12 -68.80 -31.03
N ASN A 655 1.77 -67.51 -30.89
CA ASN A 655 2.09 -66.47 -31.87
C ASN A 655 2.07 -65.10 -31.18
N LEU A 656 3.23 -64.62 -30.73
CA LEU A 656 3.39 -63.30 -30.13
C LEU A 656 3.21 -62.22 -31.20
N THR A 657 1.97 -61.76 -31.37
CA THR A 657 1.65 -60.66 -32.27
C THR A 657 2.42 -59.40 -31.88
N LYS A 658 2.77 -58.59 -32.88
CA LYS A 658 3.61 -57.39 -32.71
C LYS A 658 3.12 -56.46 -31.60
N SER A 659 1.80 -56.30 -31.44
CA SER A 659 1.17 -55.53 -30.35
C SER A 659 1.48 -56.06 -28.94
N TYR A 660 1.70 -57.37 -28.76
CA TYR A 660 2.06 -57.95 -27.46
C TYR A 660 3.54 -57.70 -27.13
N LEU A 661 4.42 -57.75 -28.14
CA LEU A 661 5.82 -57.33 -27.98
C LEU A 661 5.91 -55.83 -27.64
N GLU A 662 5.15 -54.99 -28.34
CA GLU A 662 5.04 -53.55 -28.05
C GLU A 662 4.50 -53.28 -26.62
N LYS A 663 3.59 -54.12 -26.09
CA LYS A 663 3.17 -54.06 -24.68
C LYS A 663 4.28 -54.44 -23.70
N ILE A 664 5.10 -55.46 -24.03
CA ILE A 664 6.25 -55.85 -23.21
C ILE A 664 7.29 -54.72 -23.20
N ASP A 665 7.61 -54.13 -24.35
CA ASP A 665 8.50 -52.96 -24.46
C ASP A 665 7.98 -51.77 -23.64
N GLN A 666 6.70 -51.44 -23.81
CA GLN A 666 6.04 -50.35 -23.08
C GLN A 666 6.05 -50.59 -21.57
N PHE A 667 5.86 -51.83 -21.11
CA PHE A 667 5.97 -52.18 -19.71
C PHE A 667 7.40 -52.03 -19.17
N ILE A 668 8.41 -52.58 -19.87
CA ILE A 668 9.83 -52.45 -19.52
C ILE A 668 10.23 -50.97 -19.42
N GLN A 669 9.73 -50.14 -20.34
CA GLN A 669 9.98 -48.70 -20.38
C GLN A 669 9.28 -47.95 -19.23
N ILE A 670 8.12 -48.41 -18.75
CA ILE A 670 7.43 -47.85 -17.57
C ILE A 670 8.17 -48.21 -16.27
N ILE A 671 8.64 -49.46 -16.10
CA ILE A 671 9.43 -49.87 -14.93
C ILE A 671 10.92 -49.51 -15.03
N ASN A 672 11.36 -49.00 -16.18
CA ASN A 672 12.75 -48.65 -16.53
C ASN A 672 13.76 -49.80 -16.30
N ALA A 673 13.39 -51.03 -16.68
CA ALA A 673 14.21 -52.23 -16.50
C ALA A 673 15.16 -52.50 -17.67
N LYS A 674 16.17 -53.35 -17.46
CA LYS A 674 17.09 -53.82 -18.51
C LYS A 674 16.41 -54.86 -19.41
N GLU A 675 16.87 -54.95 -20.66
CA GLU A 675 16.44 -55.94 -21.68
C GLU A 675 16.40 -57.39 -21.17
N SER A 676 17.32 -57.75 -20.27
CA SER A 676 17.38 -59.07 -19.62
C SER A 676 16.11 -59.45 -18.84
N SER A 677 15.32 -58.48 -18.38
CA SER A 677 14.08 -58.70 -17.64
C SER A 677 12.87 -58.99 -18.54
N ARG A 678 13.04 -58.95 -19.87
CA ARG A 678 11.97 -59.06 -20.87
C ARG A 678 11.13 -60.33 -20.75
N ASN A 679 11.75 -61.47 -20.44
CA ASN A 679 11.03 -62.73 -20.23
C ASN A 679 10.19 -62.71 -18.94
N TYR A 680 10.69 -62.13 -17.85
CA TYR A 680 9.92 -61.99 -16.60
C TYR A 680 8.71 -61.08 -16.79
N VAL A 681 8.89 -59.95 -17.48
CA VAL A 681 7.79 -59.03 -17.85
C VAL A 681 6.77 -59.72 -18.77
N ALA A 682 7.21 -60.52 -19.74
CA ALA A 682 6.31 -61.32 -20.58
C ALA A 682 5.47 -62.30 -19.74
N THR A 683 6.08 -63.08 -18.84
CA THR A 683 5.35 -64.00 -17.94
C THR A 683 4.41 -63.26 -16.99
N LEU A 684 4.77 -62.04 -16.55
CA LEU A 684 3.91 -61.22 -15.70
C LEU A 684 2.68 -60.70 -16.48
N LEU A 685 2.88 -60.24 -17.71
CA LEU A 685 1.80 -59.83 -18.61
C LEU A 685 0.93 -61.02 -19.07
N GLU A 686 1.49 -62.22 -19.21
CA GLU A 686 0.68 -63.43 -19.48
C GLU A 686 -0.22 -63.74 -18.29
N LYS A 687 0.32 -63.68 -17.05
CA LYS A 687 -0.47 -63.82 -15.81
C LYS A 687 -1.56 -62.75 -15.65
N THR A 688 -1.40 -61.55 -16.21
CA THR A 688 -2.44 -60.49 -16.20
C THR A 688 -3.21 -60.36 -17.51
N GLN A 689 -3.09 -61.34 -18.43
CA GLN A 689 -3.76 -61.35 -19.74
C GLN A 689 -3.51 -60.09 -20.60
N GLY A 690 -2.34 -59.45 -20.42
CA GLY A 690 -1.92 -58.25 -21.14
C GLY A 690 -2.45 -56.93 -20.56
N ASP A 691 -2.95 -56.92 -19.32
CA ASP A 691 -3.26 -55.71 -18.55
C ASP A 691 -1.98 -55.17 -17.90
N ILE A 692 -1.50 -54.03 -18.40
CA ILE A 692 -0.28 -53.35 -17.93
C ILE A 692 -0.45 -52.85 -16.50
N ASN A 693 -1.60 -52.32 -16.11
CA ASN A 693 -1.76 -51.72 -14.78
C ASN A 693 -1.74 -52.81 -13.69
N LYS A 694 -2.47 -53.91 -13.91
CA LYS A 694 -2.42 -55.06 -12.99
C LYS A 694 -1.05 -55.72 -12.94
N ALA A 695 -0.29 -55.73 -14.04
CA ALA A 695 1.07 -56.24 -14.02
C ALA A 695 2.03 -55.30 -13.28
N LEU A 696 1.82 -53.97 -13.32
CA LEU A 696 2.56 -53.00 -12.51
C LEU A 696 2.23 -53.18 -11.02
N ASP A 697 0.95 -53.36 -10.67
CA ASP A 697 0.53 -53.64 -9.30
C ASP A 697 1.18 -54.95 -8.79
N LEU A 698 1.17 -56.02 -9.58
CA LEU A 698 1.86 -57.29 -9.26
C LEU A 698 3.39 -57.17 -9.19
N TYR A 699 3.99 -56.29 -9.99
CA TYR A 699 5.42 -56.02 -9.99
C TYR A 699 5.86 -55.28 -8.71
N TYR A 700 5.12 -54.25 -8.31
CA TYR A 700 5.43 -53.43 -7.13
C TYR A 700 4.90 -54.01 -5.80
N SER A 701 3.93 -54.92 -5.83
CA SER A 701 3.39 -55.56 -4.61
C SER A 701 4.16 -56.80 -4.15
N ASN A 702 5.11 -57.31 -4.94
CA ASN A 702 5.96 -58.44 -4.56
C ASN A 702 7.19 -57.96 -3.75
N PRO A 703 7.32 -58.25 -2.44
CA PRO A 703 8.36 -57.64 -1.61
C PRO A 703 9.80 -58.10 -1.90
N GLU A 704 9.98 -59.19 -2.64
CA GLU A 704 11.28 -59.86 -2.82
C GLU A 704 12.15 -59.28 -3.96
N VAL A 705 11.70 -58.23 -4.65
CA VAL A 705 12.43 -57.63 -5.79
C VAL A 705 12.84 -56.17 -5.51
N ASN A 706 13.52 -55.92 -4.38
CA ASN A 706 14.26 -54.65 -4.19
C ASN A 706 15.39 -54.67 -3.12
N HIS A 707 16.07 -55.81 -2.93
CA HIS A 707 17.44 -55.81 -2.37
C HIS A 707 18.30 -56.83 -3.13
N GLY A 708 19.40 -56.36 -3.74
CA GLY A 708 20.22 -57.16 -4.63
C GLY A 708 20.92 -56.32 -5.68
N GLU A 709 21.84 -55.44 -5.25
CA GLU A 709 22.99 -55.16 -6.11
C GLU A 709 23.72 -56.47 -6.36
N ASN A 710 24.31 -56.66 -7.54
CA ASN A 710 25.47 -57.52 -7.63
C ASN A 710 26.34 -57.22 -8.84
N THR A 711 27.57 -56.82 -8.52
CA THR A 711 28.80 -57.22 -9.22
C THR A 711 28.77 -58.72 -9.52
N GLU A 712 29.39 -59.15 -10.61
CA GLU A 712 29.13 -60.48 -11.17
C GLU A 712 29.65 -61.67 -10.33
N ASN A 713 28.93 -62.79 -10.47
CA ASN A 713 29.39 -64.19 -10.46
C ASN A 713 29.39 -65.08 -9.18
N LEU A 714 28.61 -66.16 -9.32
CA LEU A 714 28.81 -67.56 -8.88
C LEU A 714 28.51 -68.09 -7.45
N VAL A 715 27.31 -68.71 -7.34
CA VAL A 715 27.09 -70.18 -7.17
C VAL A 715 27.19 -70.87 -5.78
N LEU A 716 26.23 -71.81 -5.54
CA LEU A 716 26.04 -72.74 -4.38
C LEU A 716 25.66 -72.10 -3.02
N SER A 717 24.94 -72.75 -2.08
CA SER A 717 23.94 -73.85 -2.18
C SER A 717 23.11 -73.99 -0.89
N SER A 718 21.78 -74.12 -1.03
CA SER A 718 20.85 -74.92 -0.19
C SER A 718 20.79 -74.79 1.36
N LYS A 719 19.55 -74.48 1.82
CA LYS A 719 18.79 -75.10 2.95
C LYS A 719 18.94 -74.61 4.41
N SER A 720 17.74 -74.30 4.95
CA SER A 720 17.15 -74.72 6.25
C SER A 720 17.59 -74.12 7.61
N VAL A 721 16.72 -73.23 8.13
CA VAL A 721 15.85 -73.42 9.34
C VAL A 721 16.49 -73.57 10.74
N GLN A 722 15.82 -72.96 11.74
CA GLN A 722 15.99 -73.10 13.22
C GLN A 722 17.27 -72.49 13.84
N VAL A 723 17.34 -72.12 15.13
CA VAL A 723 16.34 -71.51 16.06
C VAL A 723 17.04 -71.02 17.35
N GLN A 724 16.42 -70.07 18.08
CA GLN A 724 16.63 -69.72 19.50
C GLN A 724 17.98 -69.18 20.05
N SER A 725 17.78 -68.19 20.95
CA SER A 725 18.36 -68.07 22.31
C SER A 725 19.87 -67.83 22.54
N CYS A 726 20.15 -66.56 22.85
CA CYS A 726 20.65 -66.05 24.14
C CYS A 726 22.08 -66.32 24.65
N ASN A 727 22.48 -65.39 25.54
CA ASN A 727 23.50 -65.47 26.58
C ASN A 727 24.98 -65.59 26.16
N ASN A 728 25.76 -64.61 26.65
CA ASN A 728 27.03 -64.77 27.38
C ASN A 728 28.24 -65.49 26.71
N ASP A 729 29.49 -65.19 27.05
CA ASP A 729 29.98 -64.39 28.19
C ASP A 729 31.34 -63.73 27.93
N CYS A 730 31.66 -62.73 28.77
CA CYS A 730 32.99 -62.39 29.35
C CYS A 730 34.31 -62.30 28.52
N SER A 731 35.35 -61.56 28.94
CA SER A 731 35.47 -60.37 29.83
C SER A 731 36.95 -59.91 29.96
N VAL A 732 37.18 -58.83 30.74
CA VAL A 732 38.34 -58.64 31.66
C VAL A 732 39.73 -58.41 31.01
N SER A 733 40.60 -57.49 31.48
CA SER A 733 40.54 -56.38 32.47
C SER A 733 41.78 -55.47 32.25
N LYS A 734 41.95 -54.25 32.78
CA LYS A 734 41.97 -53.73 34.18
C LYS A 734 42.09 -52.17 34.11
N ASN A 735 42.03 -51.33 35.15
CA ASN A 735 41.91 -51.51 36.61
C ASN A 735 41.02 -50.38 37.23
N LYS A 736 41.34 -49.87 38.44
CA LYS A 736 40.71 -48.76 39.21
C LYS A 736 41.74 -48.22 40.25
N PRO A 737 41.55 -47.11 41.01
CA PRO A 737 40.39 -46.69 41.87
C PRO A 737 39.38 -45.69 41.24
N VAL A 738 38.28 -45.16 41.83
CA VAL A 738 37.56 -45.23 43.16
C VAL A 738 38.07 -44.32 44.31
N PRO A 739 37.22 -43.69 45.17
CA PRO A 739 35.74 -43.59 45.21
C PRO A 739 35.27 -42.26 44.52
N GLU A 740 34.24 -41.46 44.84
CA GLU A 740 33.17 -41.30 45.86
C GLU A 740 31.84 -40.93 45.13
N GLU A 741 30.68 -41.51 45.46
CA GLU A 741 29.62 -41.11 46.43
C GLU A 741 28.87 -39.78 46.12
N SER A 742 27.53 -39.70 46.02
CA SER A 742 26.49 -40.71 46.35
C SER A 742 25.19 -40.65 45.51
N ARG A 743 24.75 -41.83 45.05
CA ARG A 743 23.36 -42.37 44.95
C ARG A 743 22.26 -41.66 44.12
N CYS A 744 21.66 -42.43 43.21
CA CYS A 744 20.26 -42.29 42.75
C CYS A 744 19.31 -43.15 43.61
N MET A 745 17.99 -42.87 43.58
CA MET A 745 16.93 -43.90 43.56
C MET A 745 15.51 -43.29 43.40
N ALA A 746 14.57 -44.16 42.98
CA ALA A 746 13.10 -44.06 43.09
C ALA A 746 12.31 -43.06 42.22
N GLU A 747 11.03 -43.40 42.02
CA GLU A 747 10.08 -42.80 41.08
C GLU A 747 9.10 -41.85 41.79
N SER A 748 8.42 -40.98 41.03
CA SER A 748 6.94 -41.00 40.96
C SER A 748 6.35 -39.92 40.03
N SER A 749 5.10 -40.15 39.66
CA SER A 749 4.22 -39.30 38.86
C SER A 749 4.09 -37.86 39.38
N LEU A 750 4.22 -36.87 38.49
CA LEU A 750 3.48 -35.60 38.58
C LEU A 750 3.51 -34.87 37.22
N GLN A 751 2.44 -34.14 36.91
CA GLN A 751 2.31 -33.40 35.65
C GLN A 751 3.35 -32.27 35.58
N ARG A 752 4.04 -32.12 34.45
CA ARG A 752 4.84 -30.92 34.14
C ARG A 752 4.26 -30.19 32.95
N GLN A 753 4.16 -28.87 33.09
CA GLN A 753 3.74 -27.93 32.05
C GLN A 753 4.76 -27.87 30.91
N PRO A 754 4.38 -27.40 29.70
CA PRO A 754 5.32 -27.22 28.60
C PRO A 754 6.41 -26.21 28.98
N VAL A 755 7.67 -26.62 28.87
CA VAL A 755 8.84 -25.77 29.15
C VAL A 755 9.00 -24.72 28.04
N GLU A 756 9.33 -23.49 28.42
CA GLU A 756 9.42 -22.36 27.50
C GLU A 756 10.61 -22.42 26.53
N ASN A 757 10.50 -21.69 25.42
CA ASN A 757 11.35 -21.84 24.22
C ASN A 757 12.72 -21.13 24.32
N VAL A 758 13.57 -21.52 25.28
CA VAL A 758 14.88 -20.88 25.55
C VAL A 758 15.75 -20.72 24.29
N ASP A 759 15.83 -21.74 23.43
CA ASP A 759 16.65 -21.72 22.20
C ASP A 759 16.20 -20.69 21.15
N THR A 760 14.96 -20.19 21.20
CA THR A 760 14.40 -19.41 20.08
C THR A 760 14.94 -17.99 19.99
N THR A 761 15.63 -17.50 21.03
CA THR A 761 16.11 -16.11 21.10
C THR A 761 17.63 -15.96 20.94
N LEU A 762 18.42 -17.03 20.95
CA LEU A 762 19.88 -16.95 21.02
C LEU A 762 20.53 -16.11 19.89
N VAL A 763 20.01 -16.20 18.66
CA VAL A 763 20.50 -15.41 17.51
C VAL A 763 20.32 -13.88 17.71
N SER A 764 19.43 -13.46 18.63
CA SER A 764 19.20 -12.05 18.99
C SER A 764 20.20 -11.45 19.99
N LEU A 765 21.11 -12.26 20.54
CA LEU A 765 22.18 -11.79 21.43
C LEU A 765 23.11 -10.79 20.71
N PRO A 766 23.72 -9.84 21.43
CA PRO A 766 24.82 -9.03 20.89
C PRO A 766 25.92 -9.94 20.29
N PRO A 767 26.57 -9.56 19.17
CA PRO A 767 27.52 -10.45 18.49
C PRO A 767 28.64 -10.99 19.38
N ASP A 768 29.11 -10.16 20.30
CA ASP A 768 30.18 -10.42 21.28
C ASP A 768 29.74 -11.43 22.36
N LYS A 769 28.42 -11.54 22.58
CA LYS A 769 27.79 -12.56 23.45
C LYS A 769 27.27 -13.77 22.66
N TYR A 770 27.30 -13.73 21.33
CA TYR A 770 26.85 -14.82 20.48
C TYR A 770 28.01 -15.73 20.08
N LYS A 771 27.96 -16.98 20.54
CA LYS A 771 28.95 -18.02 20.22
C LYS A 771 28.44 -18.88 19.03
N PRO A 772 29.07 -18.82 17.84
CA PRO A 772 28.52 -19.47 16.65
C PRO A 772 28.42 -21.00 16.69
N ILE A 773 29.24 -21.66 17.52
CA ILE A 773 29.23 -23.12 17.68
C ILE A 773 28.27 -23.55 18.80
N GLU A 774 28.34 -22.91 19.97
CA GLU A 774 27.52 -23.26 21.14
C GLU A 774 26.05 -22.83 21.01
N HIS A 775 25.74 -21.77 20.26
CA HIS A 775 24.39 -21.22 20.10
C HIS A 775 23.73 -21.59 18.75
N ALA A 776 24.21 -22.66 18.11
CA ALA A 776 23.62 -23.24 16.92
C ALA A 776 22.74 -24.45 17.26
N CYS A 777 21.71 -24.73 16.45
CA CYS A 777 20.79 -25.84 16.66
C CYS A 777 21.15 -27.13 15.89
N TRP A 778 22.42 -27.29 15.50
CA TRP A 778 22.98 -28.47 14.82
C TRP A 778 24.49 -28.59 15.12
N ARG A 779 25.11 -29.72 14.77
CA ARG A 779 26.54 -29.97 15.03
C ARG A 779 27.41 -29.70 13.79
N CYS A 780 28.69 -29.41 14.02
CA CYS A 780 29.67 -29.22 12.95
C CYS A 780 29.69 -30.43 11.98
N GLY A 781 29.74 -30.16 10.67
CA GLY A 781 29.72 -31.19 9.63
C GLY A 781 28.34 -31.77 9.32
N GLN A 782 27.28 -31.41 10.07
CA GLN A 782 25.90 -31.69 9.68
C GLN A 782 25.40 -30.60 8.72
N PRO A 783 24.51 -30.91 7.74
CA PRO A 783 23.81 -29.90 6.97
C PRO A 783 22.95 -28.99 7.87
N ALA A 784 22.91 -27.69 7.57
CA ALA A 784 22.21 -26.75 8.42
C ALA A 784 20.67 -26.85 8.27
N PRO A 785 19.89 -26.88 9.37
CA PRO A 785 18.44 -27.03 9.33
C PRO A 785 17.72 -25.71 9.02
N TYR A 786 16.67 -25.78 8.21
CA TYR A 786 15.89 -24.61 7.76
C TYR A 786 15.22 -23.86 8.93
N VAL A 787 14.93 -24.55 10.03
CA VAL A 787 14.43 -23.94 11.28
C VAL A 787 15.35 -22.83 11.82
N HIS A 788 16.66 -22.88 11.55
CA HIS A 788 17.59 -21.81 11.94
C HIS A 788 17.30 -20.50 11.19
N LEU A 789 17.00 -20.59 9.89
CA LEU A 789 16.51 -19.45 9.11
C LEU A 789 15.11 -19.03 9.57
N ALA A 790 14.18 -19.97 9.77
CA ALA A 790 12.81 -19.64 10.17
C ALA A 790 12.73 -18.92 11.54
N ARG A 791 13.53 -19.34 12.53
CA ARG A 791 13.69 -18.64 13.81
C ARG A 791 14.29 -17.24 13.60
N THR A 792 15.36 -17.12 12.82
CA THR A 792 16.02 -15.84 12.50
C THR A 792 15.08 -14.87 11.78
N PHE A 793 14.30 -15.36 10.81
CA PHE A 793 13.33 -14.59 10.03
C PHE A 793 12.20 -14.01 10.87
N ASP A 794 11.70 -14.74 11.88
CA ASP A 794 10.68 -14.22 12.79
C ASP A 794 11.25 -13.15 13.75
N LEU A 795 12.44 -13.39 14.32
CA LEU A 795 13.15 -12.40 15.14
C LEU A 795 13.42 -11.10 14.37
N VAL A 796 13.92 -11.21 13.14
CA VAL A 796 14.26 -10.09 12.26
C VAL A 796 13.00 -9.36 11.77
N GLY A 797 11.94 -10.09 11.40
CA GLY A 797 10.65 -9.51 11.04
C GLY A 797 9.97 -8.73 12.18
N GLY A 798 10.29 -9.06 13.44
CA GLY A 798 9.89 -8.29 14.62
C GLY A 798 10.74 -7.04 14.92
N GLN A 799 11.89 -6.82 14.27
CA GLN A 799 12.74 -5.66 14.56
C GLN A 799 12.40 -4.44 13.69
N LYS A 800 12.15 -3.29 14.34
CA LYS A 800 12.03 -1.99 13.66
C LYS A 800 13.38 -1.37 13.26
N GLY A 801 14.49 -1.82 13.85
CA GLY A 801 15.82 -1.23 13.69
C GLY A 801 16.74 -2.02 12.77
N LYS A 802 17.17 -1.42 11.64
CA LYS A 802 18.02 -2.08 10.63
C LYS A 802 19.31 -2.65 11.20
N ILE A 803 20.01 -1.92 12.07
CA ILE A 803 21.30 -2.35 12.65
C ILE A 803 21.14 -3.67 13.42
N LYS A 804 20.09 -3.79 14.24
CA LYS A 804 19.80 -5.01 15.01
C LYS A 804 19.38 -6.18 14.10
N ALA A 805 18.65 -5.91 13.02
CA ALA A 805 18.35 -6.90 11.98
C ALA A 805 19.62 -7.40 11.26
N THR A 806 20.56 -6.51 10.91
CA THR A 806 21.87 -6.89 10.37
C THR A 806 22.65 -7.76 11.37
N SER A 807 22.66 -7.39 12.65
CA SER A 807 23.33 -8.14 13.73
C SER A 807 22.78 -9.57 13.90
N MET A 808 21.45 -9.75 13.84
CA MET A 808 20.81 -11.06 13.90
C MET A 808 21.18 -11.93 12.69
N LEU A 809 21.16 -11.36 11.49
CA LEU A 809 21.59 -12.05 10.28
C LEU A 809 23.10 -12.38 10.31
N CYS A 810 23.92 -11.51 10.88
CA CYS A 810 25.35 -11.75 11.07
C CYS A 810 25.59 -12.96 12.00
N ASN A 811 24.92 -13.02 13.15
CA ASN A 811 24.99 -14.18 14.06
C ASN A 811 24.58 -15.48 13.35
N MET A 812 23.49 -15.47 12.60
CA MET A 812 23.04 -16.62 11.80
C MET A 812 24.09 -17.04 10.76
N PHE A 813 24.66 -16.10 10.00
CA PHE A 813 25.72 -16.39 9.03
C PHE A 813 27.03 -16.86 9.68
N ARG A 814 27.40 -16.36 10.88
CA ARG A 814 28.58 -16.83 11.63
C ARG A 814 28.46 -18.32 11.96
N SER A 815 27.28 -18.79 12.34
CA SER A 815 27.03 -20.21 12.65
C SER A 815 27.04 -21.09 11.40
N LEU A 816 26.49 -20.61 10.27
CA LEU A 816 26.64 -21.31 8.99
C LEU A 816 28.11 -21.40 8.54
N LEU A 817 28.87 -20.31 8.63
CA LEU A 817 30.31 -20.26 8.31
C LEU A 817 31.15 -21.18 9.22
N ALA A 818 30.76 -21.36 10.49
CA ALA A 818 31.51 -22.18 11.44
C ALA A 818 31.17 -23.69 11.38
N LEU A 819 29.97 -24.06 10.90
CA LEU A 819 29.46 -25.44 11.02
C LEU A 819 29.11 -26.10 9.68
N SER A 820 28.65 -25.33 8.70
CA SER A 820 28.11 -25.81 7.42
C SER A 820 28.31 -24.78 6.28
N PRO A 821 29.56 -24.45 5.86
CA PRO A 821 29.82 -23.37 4.90
C PRO A 821 29.04 -23.50 3.58
N GLU A 822 28.81 -24.73 3.12
CA GLU A 822 28.02 -25.04 1.92
C GLU A 822 26.57 -24.54 1.96
N ASP A 823 25.97 -24.40 3.16
CA ASP A 823 24.61 -23.88 3.32
C ASP A 823 24.55 -22.34 3.32
N VAL A 824 25.68 -21.62 3.29
CA VAL A 824 25.72 -20.14 3.28
C VAL A 824 25.11 -19.57 1.99
N LEU A 825 25.52 -20.04 0.82
CA LEU A 825 24.95 -19.59 -0.47
C LEU A 825 23.44 -19.94 -0.58
N PRO A 826 22.99 -21.17 -0.26
CA PRO A 826 21.58 -21.49 -0.10
C PRO A 826 20.83 -20.58 0.89
N ALA A 827 21.43 -20.25 2.03
CA ALA A 827 20.84 -19.34 3.01
C ALA A 827 20.68 -17.92 2.44
N VAL A 828 21.70 -17.36 1.77
CA VAL A 828 21.60 -16.04 1.11
C VAL A 828 20.48 -16.05 0.07
N TYR A 829 20.34 -17.12 -0.72
CA TYR A 829 19.22 -17.25 -1.67
C TYR A 829 17.85 -17.23 -0.99
N LEU A 830 17.67 -17.97 0.11
CA LEU A 830 16.41 -17.99 0.85
C LEU A 830 16.15 -16.68 1.60
N CYS A 831 17.16 -16.07 2.23
CA CYS A 831 17.10 -14.73 2.83
C CYS A 831 16.66 -13.65 1.83
N THR A 832 17.11 -13.76 0.57
CA THR A 832 16.80 -12.81 -0.50
C THR A 832 15.50 -13.13 -1.24
N ASN A 833 14.81 -14.22 -0.88
CA ASN A 833 13.61 -14.73 -1.56
C ASN A 833 13.83 -14.97 -3.07
N LYS A 834 15.02 -15.47 -3.42
CA LYS A 834 15.45 -15.82 -4.78
C LYS A 834 15.81 -17.31 -4.86
N ILE A 835 15.88 -17.83 -6.09
CA ILE A 835 16.33 -19.21 -6.36
C ILE A 835 17.46 -19.29 -7.41
N ALA A 836 17.74 -18.18 -8.10
CA ALA A 836 18.72 -18.03 -9.18
C ALA A 836 19.06 -16.54 -9.34
N ALA A 837 20.03 -16.20 -10.20
CA ALA A 837 20.25 -14.80 -10.58
C ALA A 837 19.11 -14.26 -11.46
N ASP A 838 18.84 -12.95 -11.40
CA ASP A 838 17.66 -12.34 -12.06
C ASP A 838 17.66 -12.56 -13.58
N HIS A 839 18.85 -12.55 -14.19
CA HIS A 839 19.06 -12.66 -15.63
C HIS A 839 18.84 -14.07 -16.19
N GLU A 840 18.79 -15.10 -15.34
CA GLU A 840 18.49 -16.48 -15.77
C GLU A 840 16.98 -16.70 -16.01
N ASN A 841 16.14 -15.73 -15.61
CA ASN A 841 14.67 -15.78 -15.71
C ASN A 841 14.04 -17.05 -15.07
N ILE A 842 14.68 -17.65 -14.04
CA ILE A 842 14.19 -18.87 -13.38
C ILE A 842 13.10 -18.53 -12.35
N GLU A 843 11.85 -18.73 -12.75
CA GLU A 843 10.68 -18.49 -11.92
C GLU A 843 10.02 -19.78 -11.40
N LEU A 844 9.59 -19.77 -10.14
CA LEU A 844 8.80 -20.86 -9.53
C LEU A 844 7.52 -21.20 -10.32
N ASN A 845 6.94 -20.22 -11.03
CA ASN A 845 5.70 -20.35 -11.80
C ASN A 845 4.59 -21.05 -11.00
N LEU A 846 4.22 -20.44 -9.87
CA LEU A 846 3.17 -20.89 -8.95
C LEU A 846 2.05 -19.84 -8.91
N GLY A 847 0.81 -20.27 -9.09
CA GLY A 847 -0.38 -19.45 -8.79
C GLY A 847 -0.80 -19.61 -7.33
N GLY A 848 -1.40 -18.58 -6.74
CA GLY A 848 -1.79 -18.59 -5.33
C GLY A 848 -2.69 -19.78 -4.95
N SER A 849 -3.65 -20.12 -5.82
CA SER A 849 -4.56 -21.27 -5.63
C SER A 849 -3.87 -22.64 -5.59
N LEU A 850 -2.68 -22.78 -6.18
CA LEU A 850 -1.88 -23.99 -6.07
C LEU A 850 -1.24 -24.12 -4.67
N VAL A 851 -0.78 -23.00 -4.10
CA VAL A 851 -0.27 -22.95 -2.72
C VAL A 851 -1.42 -23.19 -1.73
N THR A 852 -2.59 -22.57 -1.94
CA THR A 852 -3.81 -22.82 -1.14
C THR A 852 -4.26 -24.29 -1.20
N SER A 853 -4.24 -24.93 -2.38
CA SER A 853 -4.63 -26.34 -2.51
C SER A 853 -3.60 -27.30 -1.93
N ALA A 854 -2.31 -26.94 -1.92
CA ALA A 854 -1.29 -27.67 -1.18
C ALA A 854 -1.48 -27.52 0.34
N LEU A 855 -1.81 -26.32 0.83
CA LEU A 855 -2.08 -26.06 2.24
C LEU A 855 -3.34 -26.79 2.74
N GLU A 856 -4.39 -26.86 1.92
CA GLU A 856 -5.60 -27.65 2.17
C GLU A 856 -5.29 -29.15 2.37
N GLU A 857 -4.43 -29.72 1.53
CA GLU A 857 -4.01 -31.14 1.63
C GLU A 857 -2.98 -31.40 2.76
N ALA A 858 -2.09 -30.44 3.04
CA ALA A 858 -1.09 -30.58 4.09
C ALA A 858 -1.71 -30.42 5.48
N CYS A 859 -2.53 -29.38 5.69
CA CYS A 859 -3.10 -29.02 6.99
C CYS A 859 -4.54 -29.52 7.21
N GLY A 860 -5.11 -30.30 6.28
CA GLY A 860 -6.47 -30.86 6.38
C GLY A 860 -7.57 -29.80 6.59
N THR A 861 -7.31 -28.55 6.18
CA THR A 861 -8.15 -27.38 6.49
C THR A 861 -8.86 -26.92 5.23
N SER A 862 -10.20 -26.75 5.30
CA SER A 862 -11.00 -26.40 4.12
C SER A 862 -10.64 -25.03 3.52
N ARG A 863 -10.74 -24.92 2.19
CA ARG A 863 -10.53 -23.65 1.47
C ARG A 863 -11.36 -22.45 1.96
N SER A 864 -12.52 -22.67 2.60
CA SER A 864 -13.24 -21.58 3.28
C SER A 864 -12.47 -21.12 4.50
N LYS A 865 -12.20 -22.01 5.47
CA LYS A 865 -11.51 -21.64 6.72
C LYS A 865 -10.14 -21.00 6.45
N ILE A 866 -9.40 -21.45 5.42
CA ILE A 866 -8.15 -20.80 4.98
C ILE A 866 -8.42 -19.37 4.47
N ARG A 867 -9.50 -19.13 3.72
CA ARG A 867 -9.91 -17.79 3.25
C ARG A 867 -10.36 -16.89 4.40
N ASP A 868 -11.13 -17.44 5.33
CA ASP A 868 -11.72 -16.71 6.44
C ASP A 868 -10.62 -16.25 7.41
N MET A 869 -9.67 -17.15 7.75
CA MET A 869 -8.44 -16.81 8.46
C MET A 869 -7.54 -15.84 7.66
N TYR A 870 -7.50 -15.95 6.32
CA TYR A 870 -6.73 -15.01 5.50
C TYR A 870 -7.31 -13.59 5.51
N ASN A 871 -8.63 -13.45 5.51
CA ASN A 871 -9.32 -12.16 5.56
C ASN A 871 -9.07 -11.43 6.90
N ASP A 872 -8.90 -12.18 8.00
CA ASP A 872 -8.55 -11.67 9.33
C ASP A 872 -7.05 -11.35 9.46
N MET A 873 -6.18 -12.30 9.09
CA MET A 873 -4.73 -12.21 9.36
C MET A 873 -3.92 -11.45 8.29
N GLY A 874 -4.40 -11.34 7.05
CA GLY A 874 -3.73 -10.62 5.95
C GLY A 874 -2.39 -11.20 5.46
N ASP A 875 -2.01 -12.41 5.90
CA ASP A 875 -0.78 -13.12 5.51
C ASP A 875 -1.01 -14.64 5.40
N LEU A 876 -0.70 -15.23 4.24
CA LEU A 876 -0.93 -16.68 4.05
C LEU A 876 0.10 -17.53 4.82
N GLY A 877 1.26 -16.97 5.19
CA GLY A 877 2.23 -17.66 6.04
C GLY A 877 1.74 -17.77 7.48
N ASP A 878 1.26 -16.68 8.08
CA ASP A 878 0.69 -16.72 9.43
C ASP A 878 -0.61 -17.56 9.48
N VAL A 879 -1.44 -17.55 8.43
CA VAL A 879 -2.57 -18.50 8.28
C VAL A 879 -2.07 -19.95 8.25
N ALA A 880 -1.11 -20.27 7.37
CA ALA A 880 -0.58 -21.62 7.25
C ALA A 880 0.06 -22.11 8.55
N GLN A 881 0.70 -21.20 9.30
CA GLN A 881 1.29 -21.45 10.60
C GLN A 881 0.22 -21.82 11.65
N ALA A 882 -0.89 -21.09 11.69
CA ALA A 882 -2.03 -21.40 12.56
C ALA A 882 -2.73 -22.71 12.17
N CYS A 883 -2.89 -22.99 10.87
CA CYS A 883 -3.42 -24.27 10.38
C CYS A 883 -2.51 -25.46 10.74
N ARG A 884 -1.18 -25.28 10.75
CA ARG A 884 -0.22 -26.34 11.10
C ARG A 884 -0.29 -26.71 12.59
N GLN A 885 -0.60 -25.75 13.47
CA GLN A 885 -0.68 -25.98 14.92
C GLN A 885 -1.85 -26.87 15.34
N THR A 886 -2.85 -27.11 14.48
CA THR A 886 -3.99 -27.99 14.79
C THR A 886 -3.77 -29.46 14.41
N GLN A 887 -2.53 -29.87 14.10
CA GLN A 887 -2.18 -31.24 13.70
C GLN A 887 -1.08 -31.85 14.57
N THR A 888 -1.32 -33.07 15.07
CA THR A 888 -0.28 -33.97 15.57
C THR A 888 0.03 -35.05 14.52
N LEU A 889 1.30 -35.47 14.43
CA LEU A 889 1.73 -36.59 13.59
C LEU A 889 2.20 -37.74 14.49
N LEU A 890 1.83 -38.98 14.14
CA LEU A 890 2.27 -40.18 14.86
C LEU A 890 3.81 -40.36 14.81
N ALA A 891 4.42 -39.98 13.69
CA ALA A 891 5.86 -39.84 13.55
C ALA A 891 6.15 -38.59 12.68
N PRO A 892 7.05 -37.67 13.11
CA PRO A 892 7.46 -36.55 12.28
C PRO A 892 8.47 -37.02 11.20
N PRO A 893 8.35 -36.54 9.94
CA PRO A 893 9.37 -36.79 8.92
C PRO A 893 10.69 -36.06 9.25
N PRO A 894 11.79 -36.33 8.50
CA PRO A 894 13.06 -35.62 8.65
C PRO A 894 12.93 -34.09 8.66
N PRO A 895 13.81 -33.36 9.39
CA PRO A 895 13.79 -31.90 9.39
C PRO A 895 14.12 -31.36 8.00
N LEU A 896 13.58 -30.18 7.67
CA LEU A 896 13.97 -29.46 6.47
C LEU A 896 15.41 -28.94 6.60
N LEU A 897 16.21 -29.07 5.54
CA LEU A 897 17.58 -28.57 5.45
C LEU A 897 17.64 -27.37 4.50
N ILE A 898 18.53 -26.41 4.74
CA ILE A 898 18.61 -25.14 3.99
C ILE A 898 18.87 -25.41 2.50
N ARG A 899 19.92 -26.18 2.19
CA ARG A 899 20.22 -26.67 0.83
C ARG A 899 19.04 -27.39 0.15
N ASP A 900 18.30 -28.22 0.89
CA ASP A 900 17.21 -29.03 0.33
C ASP A 900 15.98 -28.21 -0.01
N VAL A 901 15.63 -27.22 0.83
CA VAL A 901 14.54 -26.28 0.54
C VAL A 901 14.83 -25.51 -0.74
N LEU A 902 16.05 -25.00 -0.93
CA LEU A 902 16.44 -24.35 -2.20
C LEU A 902 16.44 -25.34 -3.38
N SER A 903 16.95 -26.56 -3.19
CA SER A 903 16.98 -27.62 -4.21
C SER A 903 15.57 -27.99 -4.69
N VAL A 904 14.61 -28.17 -3.78
CA VAL A 904 13.20 -28.45 -4.12
C VAL A 904 12.54 -27.24 -4.78
N LEU A 905 12.84 -26.00 -4.36
CA LEU A 905 12.35 -24.80 -5.04
C LEU A 905 12.90 -24.67 -6.47
N ARG A 906 14.18 -24.97 -6.71
CA ARG A 906 14.78 -25.10 -8.06
C ARG A 906 14.12 -26.26 -8.85
N LYS A 907 13.82 -27.39 -8.22
CA LYS A 907 13.09 -28.52 -8.84
C LYS A 907 11.65 -28.16 -9.23
N ILE A 908 10.99 -27.28 -8.47
CA ILE A 908 9.63 -26.75 -8.74
C ILE A 908 9.63 -25.80 -9.96
N SER A 909 10.61 -24.89 -10.11
CA SER A 909 10.67 -24.01 -11.28
C SER A 909 10.88 -24.78 -12.60
N LEU A 910 11.60 -25.91 -12.56
CA LEU A 910 11.82 -26.79 -13.70
C LEU A 910 10.60 -27.64 -14.12
N GLN A 911 9.51 -27.71 -13.34
CA GLN A 911 8.33 -28.50 -13.72
C GLN A 911 7.48 -27.80 -14.79
N THR A 912 7.53 -28.31 -16.03
CA THR A 912 6.75 -27.85 -17.19
C THR A 912 5.92 -29.00 -17.80
N GLY A 913 5.11 -28.69 -18.82
CA GLY A 913 4.30 -29.66 -19.57
C GLY A 913 3.07 -30.19 -18.82
N SER A 914 2.42 -31.21 -19.38
CA SER A 914 1.22 -31.82 -18.78
C SER A 914 1.50 -32.45 -17.42
N GLY A 915 0.51 -32.41 -16.52
CA GLY A 915 0.62 -32.87 -15.12
C GLY A 915 1.56 -32.05 -14.21
N SER A 916 2.23 -31.01 -14.73
CA SER A 916 3.20 -30.22 -13.95
C SER A 916 2.60 -29.57 -12.70
N THR A 917 1.36 -29.08 -12.77
CA THR A 917 0.61 -28.56 -11.61
C THR A 917 0.56 -29.55 -10.45
N ILE A 918 0.29 -30.83 -10.73
CA ILE A 918 0.22 -31.89 -9.71
C ILE A 918 1.62 -32.20 -9.17
N ARG A 919 2.63 -32.34 -10.05
CA ARG A 919 4.03 -32.54 -9.62
C ARG A 919 4.52 -31.40 -8.72
N LYS A 920 4.18 -30.14 -9.04
CA LYS A 920 4.47 -28.97 -8.18
C LYS A 920 3.71 -29.03 -6.86
N LYS A 921 2.41 -29.39 -6.87
CA LYS A 921 1.62 -29.55 -5.63
C LYS A 921 2.28 -30.54 -4.68
N ASN A 922 2.62 -31.73 -5.16
CA ASN A 922 3.16 -32.82 -4.33
C ASN A 922 4.52 -32.44 -3.71
N LEU A 923 5.39 -31.74 -4.46
CA LEU A 923 6.65 -31.21 -3.91
C LEU A 923 6.40 -30.19 -2.79
N ILE A 924 5.44 -29.27 -2.96
CA ILE A 924 5.07 -28.28 -1.94
C ILE A 924 4.49 -28.96 -0.69
N VAL A 925 3.56 -29.91 -0.88
CA VAL A 925 2.92 -30.64 0.22
C VAL A 925 3.96 -31.43 1.04
N ASN A 926 4.94 -32.04 0.40
CA ASN A 926 6.00 -32.78 1.10
C ASN A 926 6.91 -31.87 1.94
N LEU A 927 7.19 -30.64 1.47
CA LEU A 927 7.87 -29.63 2.30
C LEU A 927 6.98 -29.21 3.48
N MET A 928 5.70 -28.88 3.23
CA MET A 928 4.73 -28.46 4.25
C MET A 928 4.53 -29.50 5.37
N ARG A 929 4.40 -30.79 5.02
CA ARG A 929 4.28 -31.89 5.99
C ARG A 929 5.51 -32.02 6.89
N SER A 930 6.67 -31.60 6.41
CA SER A 930 7.96 -31.65 7.12
C SER A 930 8.28 -30.41 7.94
N CYS A 931 7.51 -29.31 7.79
CA CYS A 931 7.70 -28.10 8.58
C CYS A 931 7.50 -28.30 10.09
N ARG A 932 8.46 -27.77 10.85
CA ARG A 932 8.54 -27.69 12.31
C ARG A 932 8.49 -26.23 12.76
N GLU A 933 8.09 -25.97 14.00
CA GLU A 933 8.03 -24.62 14.59
C GLU A 933 7.44 -23.57 13.63
N LYS A 934 8.23 -22.56 13.23
CA LYS A 934 7.86 -21.44 12.37
C LYS A 934 8.24 -21.63 10.89
N GLU A 935 8.72 -22.81 10.49
CA GLU A 935 9.12 -23.09 9.10
C GLU A 935 7.95 -22.95 8.11
N MET A 936 6.74 -23.34 8.51
CA MET A 936 5.54 -23.28 7.67
C MET A 936 5.25 -21.85 7.21
N LYS A 937 5.32 -20.89 8.15
CA LYS A 937 5.16 -19.45 7.89
C LYS A 937 6.07 -18.96 6.78
N PHE A 938 7.36 -19.24 6.89
CA PHE A 938 8.35 -18.70 5.94
C PHE A 938 8.42 -19.50 4.63
N LEU A 939 8.19 -20.81 4.65
CA LEU A 939 8.04 -21.61 3.44
C LEU A 939 6.88 -21.08 2.58
N VAL A 940 5.69 -20.88 3.17
CA VAL A 940 4.52 -20.38 2.43
C VAL A 940 4.76 -18.94 1.95
N ARG A 941 5.36 -18.08 2.77
CA ARG A 941 5.77 -16.73 2.35
C ARG A 941 6.77 -16.75 1.19
N THR A 942 7.72 -17.68 1.14
CA THR A 942 8.62 -17.89 -0.01
C THR A 942 7.87 -18.36 -1.26
N LEU A 943 6.95 -19.33 -1.12
CA LEU A 943 6.16 -19.87 -2.24
C LEU A 943 5.25 -18.82 -2.89
N VAL A 944 4.69 -17.88 -2.10
CA VAL A 944 3.93 -16.72 -2.61
C VAL A 944 4.81 -15.51 -2.96
N ARG A 945 6.14 -15.66 -2.88
CA ARG A 945 7.18 -14.64 -3.12
C ARG A 945 7.04 -13.36 -2.29
N ASN A 946 6.57 -13.45 -1.06
CA ASN A 946 6.39 -12.32 -0.16
C ASN A 946 6.93 -12.62 1.25
N LEU A 947 8.27 -12.71 1.36
CA LEU A 947 8.95 -13.20 2.58
C LEU A 947 8.67 -12.36 3.85
N ARG A 948 8.37 -11.05 3.70
CA ARG A 948 7.92 -10.15 4.78
C ARG A 948 8.81 -10.15 6.05
N ILE A 949 10.14 -10.19 5.88
CA ILE A 949 11.13 -10.10 6.97
C ILE A 949 11.80 -8.72 7.12
N GLY A 950 11.48 -7.74 6.27
CA GLY A 950 12.08 -6.38 6.33
C GLY A 950 13.55 -6.27 5.90
N ALA A 951 14.27 -7.38 5.72
CA ALA A 951 15.63 -7.41 5.18
C ALA A 951 15.65 -7.39 3.64
N MET A 952 16.68 -6.74 3.07
CA MET A 952 16.96 -6.66 1.62
C MET A 952 18.47 -6.86 1.38
N MET A 953 18.95 -6.82 0.12
CA MET A 953 20.38 -7.02 -0.20
C MET A 953 21.29 -6.09 0.64
N LYS A 954 20.89 -4.81 0.78
CA LYS A 954 21.56 -3.78 1.60
C LYS A 954 21.49 -4.02 3.13
N THR A 955 21.04 -5.18 3.57
CA THR A 955 21.04 -5.68 4.96
C THR A 955 21.69 -7.07 5.02
N ILE A 956 21.33 -7.96 4.08
CA ILE A 956 21.78 -9.36 4.03
C ILE A 956 23.27 -9.48 3.64
N LEU A 957 23.72 -8.77 2.60
CA LEU A 957 25.12 -8.83 2.17
C LEU A 957 26.08 -8.17 3.18
N PRO A 958 25.76 -7.00 3.79
CA PRO A 958 26.52 -6.48 4.94
C PRO A 958 26.55 -7.44 6.12
N ALA A 959 25.45 -8.12 6.45
CA ALA A 959 25.43 -9.10 7.53
C ALA A 959 26.36 -10.30 7.26
N LEU A 960 26.43 -10.76 6.02
CA LEU A 960 27.38 -11.81 5.61
C LEU A 960 28.84 -11.31 5.64
N ALA A 961 29.11 -10.11 5.12
CA ALA A 961 30.46 -9.52 5.17
C ALA A 961 30.95 -9.37 6.63
N GLN A 962 30.09 -8.87 7.52
CA GLN A 962 30.37 -8.79 8.95
C GLN A 962 30.61 -10.18 9.55
N ALA A 963 29.80 -11.17 9.20
CA ALA A 963 29.98 -12.55 9.66
C ALA A 963 31.31 -13.16 9.22
N VAL A 964 31.77 -12.87 8.00
CA VAL A 964 33.08 -13.29 7.49
C VAL A 964 34.21 -12.68 8.33
N VAL A 965 34.24 -11.36 8.53
CA VAL A 965 35.27 -10.70 9.39
C VAL A 965 35.28 -11.29 10.80
N MET A 966 34.10 -11.48 11.40
CA MET A 966 33.95 -11.92 12.78
C MET A 966 34.20 -13.43 12.99
N THR A 967 34.21 -14.23 11.93
CA THR A 967 34.61 -15.65 11.96
C THR A 967 36.08 -15.83 11.58
N SER A 968 36.61 -15.06 10.64
CA SER A 968 38.02 -15.13 10.22
C SER A 968 39.01 -14.64 11.29
N SER A 969 38.58 -13.79 12.23
CA SER A 969 39.47 -13.17 13.22
C SER A 969 38.90 -13.16 14.64
N PRO A 970 38.80 -14.32 15.33
CA PRO A 970 38.19 -14.42 16.67
C PRO A 970 38.81 -13.53 17.74
N ASN A 971 40.13 -13.27 17.65
CA ASN A 971 40.90 -12.56 18.67
C ASN A 971 40.80 -11.02 18.59
N LEU A 972 40.14 -10.45 17.56
CA LEU A 972 40.08 -8.98 17.35
C LEU A 972 39.55 -8.20 18.56
N TYR A 973 38.72 -8.83 19.40
CA TYR A 973 38.18 -8.27 20.63
C TYR A 973 39.22 -7.95 21.72
N HIS A 974 40.46 -8.45 21.61
CA HIS A 974 41.51 -8.23 22.61
C HIS A 974 42.68 -7.36 22.12
N GLU A 975 42.85 -7.14 20.81
CA GLU A 975 44.02 -6.41 20.26
C GLU A 975 43.68 -5.22 19.36
N ALA A 976 42.44 -5.08 18.87
CA ALA A 976 42.07 -3.96 17.99
C ALA A 976 41.31 -2.85 18.74
N THR A 977 41.59 -1.59 18.38
CA THR A 977 40.73 -0.47 18.77
C THR A 977 39.35 -0.61 18.12
N VAL A 978 38.30 -0.26 18.88
CA VAL A 978 36.89 -0.44 18.47
C VAL A 978 36.60 0.21 17.12
N ASP A 979 37.18 1.37 16.84
CA ASP A 979 36.99 2.08 15.57
C ASP A 979 37.65 1.39 14.38
N SER A 980 38.84 0.78 14.52
CA SER A 980 39.49 0.03 13.42
C SER A 980 38.71 -1.23 13.03
N LEU A 981 38.06 -1.89 14.00
CA LEU A 981 37.16 -3.00 13.71
C LEU A 981 35.90 -2.52 12.97
N LYS A 982 35.29 -1.43 13.45
CA LYS A 982 34.09 -0.79 12.90
C LYS A 982 34.28 -0.23 11.49
N GLU A 983 35.48 0.23 11.16
CA GLU A 983 35.91 0.66 9.82
C GLU A 983 35.96 -0.55 8.87
N LYS A 984 36.76 -1.58 9.18
CA LYS A 984 36.86 -2.82 8.40
C LYS A 984 35.51 -3.51 8.15
N LEU A 985 34.62 -3.50 9.13
CA LEU A 985 33.25 -4.04 9.01
C LEU A 985 32.36 -3.22 8.05
N GLN A 986 32.61 -1.91 7.91
CA GLN A 986 31.92 -1.04 6.96
C GLN A 986 32.53 -1.16 5.55
N ASP A 987 33.85 -1.19 5.42
CA ASP A 987 34.54 -1.32 4.15
C ASP A 987 34.16 -2.61 3.42
N LEU A 988 34.22 -3.76 4.11
CA LEU A 988 33.83 -5.04 3.51
C LEU A 988 32.32 -5.07 3.18
N SER A 989 31.49 -4.45 4.03
CA SER A 989 30.05 -4.29 3.75
C SER A 989 29.77 -3.43 2.51
N ALA A 990 30.60 -2.42 2.24
CA ALA A 990 30.51 -1.57 1.06
C ALA A 990 31.02 -2.31 -0.18
N ALA A 991 32.21 -2.94 -0.11
CA ALA A 991 32.84 -3.67 -1.20
C ALA A 991 31.96 -4.81 -1.74
N VAL A 992 31.31 -5.59 -0.87
CA VAL A 992 30.38 -6.66 -1.27
C VAL A 992 29.10 -6.10 -1.91
N ILE A 993 28.61 -4.95 -1.44
CA ILE A 993 27.46 -4.28 -2.06
C ILE A 993 27.83 -3.71 -3.43
N GLU A 994 29.01 -3.11 -3.59
CA GLU A 994 29.51 -2.64 -4.88
C GLU A 994 29.69 -3.81 -5.85
N ALA A 995 30.39 -4.87 -5.44
CA ALA A 995 30.58 -6.07 -6.24
C ALA A 995 29.24 -6.68 -6.70
N TYR A 996 28.22 -6.74 -5.84
CA TYR A 996 26.88 -7.20 -6.24
C TYR A 996 26.14 -6.22 -7.16
N ASN A 997 26.36 -4.90 -7.08
CA ASN A 997 25.77 -3.96 -8.03
C ASN A 997 26.40 -4.12 -9.42
N VAL A 998 27.71 -4.37 -9.48
CA VAL A 998 28.49 -4.62 -10.70
C VAL A 998 28.15 -5.98 -11.32
N LEU A 999 28.10 -7.03 -10.50
CA LEU A 999 27.91 -8.41 -10.89
C LEU A 999 26.85 -9.07 -9.98
N PRO A 1000 25.54 -8.85 -10.23
CA PRO A 1000 24.43 -9.34 -9.40
C PRO A 1000 24.15 -10.85 -9.58
N ASN A 1001 25.18 -11.67 -9.43
CA ASN A 1001 25.12 -13.13 -9.40
C ASN A 1001 25.64 -13.62 -8.03
N LEU A 1002 24.78 -14.28 -7.24
CA LEU A 1002 25.13 -14.70 -5.88
C LEU A 1002 26.02 -15.95 -5.88
N ASP A 1003 25.87 -16.85 -6.86
CA ASP A 1003 26.75 -18.01 -7.03
C ASP A 1003 28.19 -17.60 -7.44
N LEU A 1004 28.45 -16.32 -7.74
CA LEU A 1004 29.79 -15.74 -7.88
C LEU A 1004 30.18 -14.88 -6.65
N VAL A 1005 29.35 -13.92 -6.26
CA VAL A 1005 29.67 -12.97 -5.17
C VAL A 1005 29.87 -13.68 -3.82
N VAL A 1006 29.04 -14.66 -3.47
CA VAL A 1006 29.12 -15.32 -2.16
C VAL A 1006 30.35 -16.24 -2.05
N PRO A 1007 30.65 -17.14 -3.02
CA PRO A 1007 31.88 -17.93 -2.98
C PRO A 1007 33.16 -17.08 -3.02
N SER A 1008 33.21 -15.98 -3.80
CA SER A 1008 34.37 -15.09 -3.80
C SER A 1008 34.56 -14.41 -2.44
N LEU A 1009 33.50 -13.89 -1.82
CA LEU A 1009 33.59 -13.32 -0.46
C LEU A 1009 34.06 -14.35 0.58
N MET A 1010 33.55 -15.59 0.49
CA MET A 1010 33.96 -16.67 1.41
C MET A 1010 35.41 -17.14 1.20
N LYS A 1011 35.92 -17.08 -0.05
CA LYS A 1011 37.29 -17.47 -0.40
C LYS A 1011 38.32 -16.42 -0.01
N GLU A 1012 38.09 -15.16 -0.35
CA GLU A 1012 39.06 -14.07 -0.11
C GLU A 1012 38.92 -13.47 1.31
N GLY A 1013 37.79 -13.73 1.98
CA GLY A 1013 37.57 -13.37 3.38
C GLY A 1013 37.65 -11.86 3.63
N VAL A 1014 38.49 -11.47 4.57
CA VAL A 1014 38.74 -10.05 4.93
C VAL A 1014 39.49 -9.29 3.83
N ALA A 1015 40.17 -9.99 2.91
CA ALA A 1015 40.86 -9.39 1.77
C ALA A 1015 39.95 -9.15 0.55
N PHE A 1016 38.65 -9.49 0.63
CA PHE A 1016 37.72 -9.27 -0.48
C PHE A 1016 37.55 -7.77 -0.79
N SER A 1017 37.67 -7.40 -2.07
CA SER A 1017 37.43 -6.04 -2.56
C SER A 1017 36.52 -6.05 -3.79
N SER A 1018 35.93 -4.90 -4.11
CA SER A 1018 35.02 -4.74 -5.25
C SER A 1018 35.70 -4.84 -6.62
N SER A 1019 37.04 -4.79 -6.68
CA SER A 1019 37.80 -5.00 -7.91
C SER A 1019 38.05 -6.47 -8.26
N ILE A 1020 37.81 -7.40 -7.33
CA ILE A 1020 37.95 -8.86 -7.56
C ILE A 1020 36.91 -9.37 -8.57
N LEU A 1021 35.75 -8.71 -8.65
CA LEU A 1021 34.66 -9.08 -9.56
C LEU A 1021 34.45 -7.98 -10.62
N SER A 1022 34.90 -8.28 -11.83
CA SER A 1022 34.75 -7.44 -13.02
C SER A 1022 33.33 -7.46 -13.60
N MET A 1023 33.01 -6.45 -14.41
CA MET A 1023 31.84 -6.51 -15.30
C MET A 1023 32.06 -7.61 -16.36
N VAL A 1024 31.01 -8.40 -16.64
CA VAL A 1024 31.05 -9.47 -17.65
C VAL A 1024 29.89 -9.28 -18.64
N PRO A 1025 30.16 -9.02 -19.94
CA PRO A 1025 29.12 -8.96 -20.96
C PRO A 1025 28.25 -10.23 -20.97
N GLY A 1026 26.93 -10.07 -20.87
CA GLY A 1026 25.99 -11.17 -20.72
C GLY A 1026 25.45 -11.39 -19.30
N ILE A 1027 26.01 -10.71 -18.28
CA ILE A 1027 25.44 -10.56 -16.94
C ILE A 1027 25.11 -9.07 -16.72
N PRO A 1028 23.85 -8.69 -16.44
CA PRO A 1028 23.46 -7.28 -16.33
C PRO A 1028 23.93 -6.63 -15.02
N ILE A 1029 24.34 -5.37 -15.13
CA ILE A 1029 24.74 -4.48 -14.04
C ILE A 1029 23.48 -3.84 -13.44
N LYS A 1030 23.41 -3.62 -12.12
CA LYS A 1030 22.28 -2.92 -11.51
C LYS A 1030 22.31 -1.42 -11.91
N PRO A 1031 21.26 -0.90 -12.58
CA PRO A 1031 21.32 0.40 -13.23
C PRO A 1031 21.36 1.57 -12.24
N MET A 1032 22.07 2.64 -12.62
CA MET A 1032 22.04 3.91 -11.89
C MET A 1032 20.61 4.48 -11.84
N LEU A 1033 20.20 4.95 -10.65
CA LEU A 1033 18.86 5.47 -10.38
C LEU A 1033 18.90 6.96 -10.07
N ALA A 1034 18.03 7.74 -10.70
CA ALA A 1034 17.90 9.17 -10.44
C ALA A 1034 17.23 9.46 -9.09
N LYS A 1035 17.69 10.52 -8.41
CA LYS A 1035 16.98 11.17 -7.29
C LYS A 1035 15.92 12.12 -7.88
N ILE A 1036 14.72 12.15 -7.30
CA ILE A 1036 13.70 13.15 -7.65
C ILE A 1036 14.07 14.49 -7.01
N THR A 1037 14.06 15.56 -7.81
CA THR A 1037 14.24 16.96 -7.41
C THR A 1037 13.03 17.79 -7.84
N ASN A 1038 12.60 18.75 -7.03
CA ASN A 1038 11.32 19.46 -7.22
C ASN A 1038 11.45 20.78 -8.00
N GLY A 1039 12.64 21.14 -8.47
CA GLY A 1039 12.90 22.33 -9.28
C GLY A 1039 14.39 22.52 -9.57
N VAL A 1040 14.70 23.39 -10.54
CA VAL A 1040 16.09 23.65 -11.01
C VAL A 1040 16.99 24.16 -9.87
N GLN A 1041 16.45 24.95 -8.94
CA GLN A 1041 17.19 25.41 -7.75
C GLN A 1041 17.67 24.24 -6.85
N GLU A 1042 16.91 23.14 -6.74
CA GLU A 1042 17.36 21.96 -5.98
C GLU A 1042 18.50 21.24 -6.71
N VAL A 1043 18.47 21.22 -8.04
CA VAL A 1043 19.53 20.64 -8.89
C VAL A 1043 20.82 21.46 -8.76
N LEU A 1044 20.74 22.78 -8.91
CA LEU A 1044 21.88 23.69 -8.73
C LEU A 1044 22.47 23.63 -7.32
N LYS A 1045 21.63 23.55 -6.28
CA LYS A 1045 22.08 23.39 -4.88
C LYS A 1045 22.73 22.02 -4.60
N LEU A 1046 22.36 20.98 -5.36
CA LEU A 1046 22.90 19.63 -5.24
C LEU A 1046 24.25 19.45 -5.95
N PHE A 1047 24.41 20.01 -7.16
CA PHE A 1047 25.65 19.92 -7.93
C PHE A 1047 26.65 21.05 -7.63
N GLN A 1048 26.17 22.20 -7.15
CA GLN A 1048 26.99 23.37 -6.80
C GLN A 1048 27.88 23.78 -7.98
N ASN A 1049 29.20 23.86 -7.78
CA ASN A 1049 30.18 24.26 -8.80
C ASN A 1049 30.61 23.10 -9.72
N LYS A 1050 29.91 21.95 -9.71
CA LYS A 1050 30.20 20.82 -10.60
C LYS A 1050 29.42 20.95 -11.91
N ALA A 1051 30.10 20.69 -13.03
CA ALA A 1051 29.43 20.53 -14.31
C ALA A 1051 28.44 19.36 -14.29
N PHE A 1052 27.33 19.50 -15.00
CA PHE A 1052 26.32 18.47 -15.20
C PHE A 1052 25.71 18.60 -16.61
N THR A 1053 25.24 17.48 -17.16
CA THR A 1053 24.49 17.46 -18.44
C THR A 1053 22.98 17.43 -18.19
N CYS A 1054 22.20 17.82 -19.19
CA CYS A 1054 20.74 17.82 -19.18
C CYS A 1054 20.22 17.01 -20.36
N GLU A 1055 19.62 15.85 -20.08
CA GLU A 1055 19.15 14.90 -21.10
C GLU A 1055 17.63 14.74 -21.10
N TYR A 1056 17.07 14.38 -22.26
CA TYR A 1056 15.65 14.07 -22.39
C TYR A 1056 15.32 12.77 -21.65
N LYS A 1057 14.51 12.86 -20.58
CA LYS A 1057 14.02 11.67 -19.86
C LYS A 1057 12.85 11.01 -20.61
N TYR A 1058 13.17 10.32 -21.71
CA TYR A 1058 12.25 9.59 -22.59
C TYR A 1058 11.21 8.69 -21.87
N ASP A 1059 10.07 8.45 -22.51
CA ASP A 1059 8.99 7.56 -22.05
C ASP A 1059 9.03 6.23 -22.83
N GLY A 1060 9.79 5.25 -22.33
CA GLY A 1060 10.04 4.00 -23.01
C GLY A 1060 10.28 2.83 -22.07
N GLN A 1061 11.08 1.87 -22.54
CA GLN A 1061 11.60 0.78 -21.73
C GLN A 1061 13.13 0.85 -21.70
N ARG A 1062 13.70 1.19 -20.54
CA ARG A 1062 15.15 1.06 -20.28
C ARG A 1062 15.63 -0.36 -20.59
N ALA A 1063 16.67 -0.43 -21.41
CA ALA A 1063 17.26 -1.63 -21.96
C ALA A 1063 18.78 -1.55 -21.85
N GLN A 1064 19.36 -2.44 -21.06
CA GLN A 1064 20.81 -2.58 -20.95
C GLN A 1064 21.29 -3.56 -22.03
N ILE A 1065 22.11 -3.08 -22.97
CA ILE A 1065 22.45 -3.79 -24.21
C ILE A 1065 23.89 -4.28 -24.11
N HIS A 1066 24.07 -5.61 -24.07
CA HIS A 1066 25.38 -6.25 -23.99
C HIS A 1066 25.74 -6.87 -25.33
N LYS A 1067 26.95 -6.61 -25.82
CA LYS A 1067 27.56 -7.37 -26.91
C LYS A 1067 28.67 -8.26 -26.36
N LEU A 1068 28.53 -9.57 -26.59
CA LEU A 1068 29.48 -10.61 -26.18
C LEU A 1068 30.56 -10.82 -27.27
N ALA A 1069 31.67 -11.48 -26.91
CA ALA A 1069 32.82 -11.67 -27.79
C ALA A 1069 32.54 -12.57 -29.01
N ASP A 1070 31.49 -13.40 -28.92
CA ASP A 1070 30.93 -14.21 -30.02
C ASP A 1070 30.02 -13.40 -30.97
N GLY A 1071 29.80 -12.11 -30.70
CA GLY A 1071 28.91 -11.24 -31.45
C GLY A 1071 27.43 -11.39 -31.10
N ILE A 1072 27.07 -12.19 -30.09
CA ILE A 1072 25.70 -12.27 -29.57
C ILE A 1072 25.38 -10.95 -28.83
N VAL A 1073 24.18 -10.43 -29.09
CA VAL A 1073 23.63 -9.27 -28.39
C VAL A 1073 22.55 -9.77 -27.42
N ARG A 1074 22.65 -9.39 -26.14
CA ARG A 1074 21.62 -9.63 -25.11
C ARG A 1074 21.07 -8.30 -24.60
N VAL A 1075 19.81 -8.30 -24.20
CA VAL A 1075 19.07 -7.08 -23.80
C VAL A 1075 18.35 -7.31 -22.48
N PHE A 1076 18.76 -6.62 -21.43
CA PHE A 1076 18.20 -6.79 -20.08
C PHE A 1076 17.30 -5.63 -19.68
N SER A 1077 16.27 -5.93 -18.90
CA SER A 1077 15.35 -4.95 -18.33
C SER A 1077 16.02 -4.10 -17.23
N ARG A 1078 15.38 -3.02 -16.82
CA ARG A 1078 15.72 -2.24 -15.62
C ARG A 1078 15.92 -3.07 -14.34
N ASN A 1079 15.30 -4.25 -14.22
CA ASN A 1079 15.49 -5.13 -13.06
C ASN A 1079 16.66 -6.10 -13.22
N GLY A 1080 17.09 -6.37 -14.46
CA GLY A 1080 18.04 -7.41 -14.85
C GLY A 1080 17.42 -8.62 -15.53
N ASP A 1081 16.10 -8.63 -15.80
CA ASP A 1081 15.42 -9.73 -16.49
C ASP A 1081 15.88 -9.78 -17.96
N GLU A 1082 16.22 -10.95 -18.54
CA GLU A 1082 16.59 -11.00 -19.97
C GLU A 1082 15.34 -10.84 -20.87
N THR A 1083 15.40 -9.85 -21.77
CA THR A 1083 14.32 -9.45 -22.69
C THR A 1083 14.70 -9.52 -24.17
N THR A 1084 15.88 -10.08 -24.51
CA THR A 1084 16.44 -10.23 -25.87
C THR A 1084 15.40 -10.69 -26.91
N VAL A 1085 14.56 -11.67 -26.57
CA VAL A 1085 13.52 -12.25 -27.45
C VAL A 1085 12.40 -11.25 -27.83
N ARG A 1086 12.20 -10.17 -27.07
CA ARG A 1086 11.17 -9.13 -27.33
C ARG A 1086 11.59 -8.13 -28.43
N PHE A 1087 12.89 -7.98 -28.66
CA PHE A 1087 13.45 -6.92 -29.50
C PHE A 1087 14.48 -7.45 -30.55
N PRO A 1088 14.07 -8.36 -31.45
CA PRO A 1088 14.95 -8.87 -32.52
C PRO A 1088 15.38 -7.77 -33.51
N ASP A 1089 14.54 -6.75 -33.68
CA ASP A 1089 14.84 -5.52 -34.42
C ASP A 1089 15.88 -4.63 -33.74
N LEU A 1090 15.90 -4.55 -32.40
CA LEU A 1090 16.98 -3.88 -31.67
C LEU A 1090 18.32 -4.59 -31.93
N ILE A 1091 18.32 -5.92 -31.91
CA ILE A 1091 19.53 -6.72 -32.19
C ILE A 1091 20.06 -6.40 -33.60
N ASN A 1092 19.17 -6.25 -34.59
CA ASN A 1092 19.56 -5.85 -35.95
C ASN A 1092 20.09 -4.41 -36.00
N ILE A 1093 19.36 -3.43 -35.43
CA ILE A 1093 19.80 -2.03 -35.35
C ILE A 1093 21.20 -1.91 -34.73
N ILE A 1094 21.46 -2.65 -33.64
CA ILE A 1094 22.76 -2.66 -32.97
C ILE A 1094 23.82 -3.31 -33.87
N LYS A 1095 23.55 -4.46 -34.50
CA LYS A 1095 24.50 -5.11 -35.42
C LYS A 1095 24.84 -4.25 -36.63
N GLU A 1096 23.86 -3.56 -37.21
CA GLU A 1096 24.01 -2.65 -38.35
C GLU A 1096 24.76 -1.36 -37.99
N SER A 1097 24.55 -0.84 -36.77
CA SER A 1097 25.19 0.41 -36.30
C SER A 1097 26.60 0.20 -35.73
N CYS A 1098 26.99 -1.03 -35.38
CA CYS A 1098 28.29 -1.31 -34.75
C CYS A 1098 29.45 -1.31 -35.75
N LYS A 1099 30.40 -0.39 -35.56
CA LYS A 1099 31.72 -0.46 -36.21
C LYS A 1099 32.44 -1.77 -35.81
N PRO A 1100 33.22 -2.42 -36.70
CA PRO A 1100 33.96 -3.65 -36.39
C PRO A 1100 34.89 -3.57 -35.17
N ALA A 1101 35.41 -2.37 -34.86
CA ALA A 1101 36.26 -2.11 -33.70
C ALA A 1101 35.53 -2.24 -32.33
N ALA A 1102 34.20 -2.19 -32.29
CA ALA A 1102 33.42 -2.41 -31.08
C ALA A 1102 33.17 -3.92 -30.92
N GLN A 1103 34.12 -4.65 -30.35
CA GLN A 1103 34.07 -6.11 -30.19
C GLN A 1103 33.07 -6.50 -29.10
N THR A 1104 33.22 -5.93 -27.89
CA THR A 1104 32.36 -6.17 -26.74
C THR A 1104 31.97 -4.84 -26.09
N PHE A 1105 30.77 -4.74 -25.53
CA PHE A 1105 30.33 -3.55 -24.80
C PHE A 1105 29.14 -3.81 -23.89
N ILE A 1106 28.87 -2.87 -22.99
CA ILE A 1106 27.62 -2.77 -22.24
C ILE A 1106 27.14 -1.31 -22.29
N LEU A 1107 26.00 -1.08 -22.96
CA LEU A 1107 25.33 0.22 -23.07
C LEU A 1107 24.10 0.27 -22.16
N ASP A 1108 23.73 1.47 -21.71
CA ASP A 1108 22.40 1.74 -21.16
C ASP A 1108 21.62 2.68 -22.10
N ALA A 1109 20.36 2.35 -22.36
CA ALA A 1109 19.54 2.99 -23.38
C ALA A 1109 18.06 2.95 -23.04
N GLU A 1110 17.28 3.91 -23.54
CA GLU A 1110 15.82 3.85 -23.52
C GLU A 1110 15.30 3.41 -24.89
N VAL A 1111 14.56 2.30 -24.93
CA VAL A 1111 13.84 1.86 -26.14
C VAL A 1111 12.49 2.57 -26.17
N VAL A 1112 12.23 3.35 -27.21
CA VAL A 1112 11.00 4.17 -27.34
C VAL A 1112 10.27 3.75 -28.62
N ALA A 1113 8.95 3.65 -28.56
CA ALA A 1113 8.15 3.36 -29.75
C ALA A 1113 8.10 4.58 -30.68
N ILE A 1114 8.05 4.36 -32.00
CA ILE A 1114 8.04 5.44 -33.00
C ILE A 1114 7.09 5.13 -34.16
N ASP A 1115 6.28 6.11 -34.53
CA ASP A 1115 5.44 6.03 -35.72
C ASP A 1115 6.21 6.55 -36.94
N ARG A 1116 6.85 5.62 -37.67
CA ARG A 1116 7.61 5.95 -38.89
C ARG A 1116 6.73 6.35 -40.08
N LYS A 1117 5.40 6.25 -39.97
CA LYS A 1117 4.44 6.54 -41.06
C LYS A 1117 3.79 7.91 -40.87
N ASN A 1118 3.48 8.29 -39.63
CA ASN A 1118 2.94 9.60 -39.28
C ASN A 1118 4.04 10.56 -38.78
N GLY A 1119 5.03 10.83 -39.64
CA GLY A 1119 6.02 11.89 -39.42
C GLY A 1119 7.12 11.59 -38.38
N HIS A 1120 7.50 10.32 -38.20
CA HIS A 1120 8.55 9.89 -37.26
C HIS A 1120 8.30 10.27 -35.79
N LYS A 1121 7.02 10.39 -35.41
CA LYS A 1121 6.61 10.82 -34.07
C LYS A 1121 6.91 9.75 -33.01
N LEU A 1122 7.52 10.16 -31.89
CA LEU A 1122 7.67 9.29 -30.72
C LEU A 1122 6.30 8.95 -30.09
N MET A 1123 6.12 7.69 -29.73
CA MET A 1123 4.90 7.11 -29.17
C MET A 1123 5.11 6.79 -27.68
N SER A 1124 4.03 6.60 -26.94
CA SER A 1124 4.07 6.36 -25.50
C SER A 1124 4.61 4.97 -25.12
N PHE A 1125 5.06 4.83 -23.87
CA PHE A 1125 5.37 3.52 -23.29
C PHE A 1125 4.17 2.55 -23.37
N GLN A 1126 2.93 3.03 -23.32
CA GLN A 1126 1.75 2.16 -23.46
C GLN A 1126 1.69 1.49 -24.83
N GLU A 1127 2.06 2.21 -25.89
CA GLU A 1127 2.10 1.68 -27.26
C GLU A 1127 3.28 0.71 -27.44
N LEU A 1128 4.46 1.03 -26.88
CA LEU A 1128 5.59 0.10 -26.78
C LEU A 1128 5.22 -1.19 -26.02
N SER A 1129 4.43 -1.05 -24.94
CA SER A 1129 4.02 -2.16 -24.08
C SER A 1129 3.20 -3.23 -24.84
N SER A 1130 2.51 -2.82 -25.92
CA SER A 1130 1.68 -3.70 -26.76
C SER A 1130 2.47 -4.69 -27.63
N ARG A 1131 3.79 -4.49 -27.77
CA ARG A 1131 4.67 -5.47 -28.45
C ARG A 1131 4.64 -6.82 -27.73
N GLY A 1132 4.58 -7.89 -28.53
CA GLY A 1132 4.61 -9.26 -28.02
C GLY A 1132 5.85 -9.51 -27.16
N ARG A 1133 5.66 -10.12 -25.99
CA ARG A 1133 6.75 -10.35 -25.01
C ARG A 1133 7.68 -11.51 -25.39
N GLY A 1134 7.23 -12.41 -26.26
CA GLY A 1134 7.88 -13.70 -26.55
C GLY A 1134 7.71 -14.73 -25.42
N SER A 1135 8.08 -15.98 -25.71
CA SER A 1135 8.32 -17.04 -24.74
C SER A 1135 9.40 -18.00 -25.26
N LYS A 1136 9.88 -18.95 -24.45
CA LYS A 1136 10.80 -20.01 -24.92
C LYS A 1136 10.23 -20.84 -26.08
N ASP A 1137 8.90 -20.93 -26.16
CA ASP A 1137 8.14 -21.68 -27.16
C ASP A 1137 7.57 -20.78 -28.30
N SER A 1138 7.83 -19.47 -28.26
CA SER A 1138 7.25 -18.50 -29.20
C SER A 1138 8.15 -17.28 -29.41
N LEU A 1139 9.00 -17.37 -30.44
CA LEU A 1139 9.87 -16.28 -30.89
C LEU A 1139 9.06 -15.20 -31.63
N VAL A 1140 9.36 -13.93 -31.34
CA VAL A 1140 8.88 -12.80 -32.16
C VAL A 1140 9.71 -12.76 -33.44
N THR A 1141 9.11 -12.98 -34.60
CA THR A 1141 9.79 -12.76 -35.89
C THR A 1141 9.65 -11.31 -36.32
N VAL A 1142 10.64 -10.77 -37.05
CA VAL A 1142 10.70 -9.36 -37.45
C VAL A 1142 9.45 -8.95 -38.25
N ASP A 1143 8.96 -9.85 -39.11
CA ASP A 1143 7.77 -9.65 -39.97
C ASP A 1143 6.44 -9.52 -39.20
N LYS A 1144 6.45 -9.84 -37.90
CA LYS A 1144 5.27 -9.74 -37.01
C LYS A 1144 5.30 -8.49 -36.13
N ILE A 1145 6.34 -7.66 -36.24
CA ILE A 1145 6.43 -6.39 -35.51
C ILE A 1145 5.40 -5.40 -36.07
N LYS A 1146 4.69 -4.71 -35.17
CA LYS A 1146 3.65 -3.72 -35.49
C LYS A 1146 3.93 -2.32 -34.93
N VAL A 1147 4.97 -2.19 -34.11
CA VAL A 1147 5.35 -0.98 -33.40
C VAL A 1147 6.86 -0.88 -33.54
N ASP A 1148 7.31 0.01 -34.42
CA ASP A 1148 8.72 0.28 -34.65
C ASP A 1148 9.33 0.94 -33.41
N ILE A 1149 10.66 0.87 -33.29
CA ILE A 1149 11.39 1.48 -32.18
C ILE A 1149 12.48 2.46 -32.66
N CYS A 1150 12.84 3.34 -31.74
CA CYS A 1150 14.12 4.04 -31.68
C CYS A 1150 14.86 3.61 -30.40
N VAL A 1151 16.18 3.67 -30.39
CA VAL A 1151 17.04 3.31 -29.25
C VAL A 1151 17.86 4.53 -28.89
N PHE A 1152 17.57 5.13 -27.73
CA PHE A 1152 18.27 6.31 -27.23
C PHE A 1152 19.31 5.86 -26.19
N VAL A 1153 20.55 5.63 -26.65
CA VAL A 1153 21.69 5.32 -25.77
C VAL A 1153 22.08 6.58 -25.00
N PHE A 1154 22.29 6.44 -23.68
CA PHE A 1154 22.69 7.54 -22.79
C PHE A 1154 23.88 7.19 -21.88
N ASP A 1155 24.31 5.93 -21.80
CA ASP A 1155 25.45 5.51 -20.97
C ASP A 1155 26.24 4.35 -21.61
N ILE A 1156 27.53 4.23 -21.27
CA ILE A 1156 28.41 3.13 -21.64
C ILE A 1156 29.28 2.71 -20.44
N MET A 1157 28.99 1.54 -19.89
CA MET A 1157 29.63 1.04 -18.67
C MET A 1157 30.88 0.19 -18.93
N PHE A 1158 30.99 -0.38 -20.13
CA PHE A 1158 32.06 -1.29 -20.51
C PHE A 1158 32.27 -1.27 -22.03
N ALA A 1159 33.53 -1.33 -22.49
CA ALA A 1159 33.89 -1.42 -23.89
C ALA A 1159 35.22 -2.19 -24.07
N ASN A 1160 35.25 -3.18 -24.97
CA ASN A 1160 36.46 -3.89 -25.41
C ASN A 1160 37.37 -4.46 -24.31
N GLY A 1161 36.85 -4.72 -23.10
CA GLY A 1161 37.62 -5.19 -21.93
C GLY A 1161 37.76 -4.16 -20.81
N GLU A 1162 37.57 -2.87 -21.12
CA GLU A 1162 37.70 -1.76 -20.17
C GLU A 1162 36.39 -1.49 -19.43
N GLN A 1163 36.48 -1.15 -18.14
CA GLN A 1163 35.34 -0.79 -17.28
C GLN A 1163 35.30 0.73 -17.05
N TRP A 1164 34.25 1.39 -17.50
CA TRP A 1164 34.16 2.86 -17.57
C TRP A 1164 33.54 3.46 -16.29
N LYS A 1165 33.91 2.91 -15.12
CA LYS A 1165 33.31 3.22 -13.81
C LYS A 1165 33.78 4.53 -13.16
N GLN A 1166 34.96 5.05 -13.53
CA GLN A 1166 35.71 6.04 -12.74
C GLN A 1166 36.14 7.29 -13.52
N MET A 1167 35.82 7.40 -14.81
CA MET A 1167 35.92 8.67 -15.52
C MET A 1167 34.72 9.56 -15.15
N MET A 1168 34.88 10.88 -15.25
CA MET A 1168 33.73 11.79 -15.16
C MET A 1168 32.84 11.60 -16.40
N LEU A 1169 31.57 12.00 -16.28
CA LEU A 1169 30.65 12.10 -17.42
C LEU A 1169 30.88 13.42 -18.19
N VAL A 1170 32.15 13.79 -18.35
CA VAL A 1170 32.71 15.07 -18.83
C VAL A 1170 34.04 14.82 -19.52
#